data_AF-A0A2T4YY70-F1
#
_entry.id   AF-A0A2T4YY70-F1
#
_cell.length_a   1.000
_cell.length_b   1.000
_cell.length_c   1.000
_cell.angle_alpha   90.00
_cell.angle_beta   90.00
_cell.angle_gamma   90.00
#
_symmetry.space_group_name_H-M   'P 1'
#
loop_
_entity.id
_entity.type
_entity.pdbx_description
1 polymer ?
#
loop_
_entity_poly.entity_id
_entity_poly.type
_entity_poly.pdbx_seq_one_letter_code
_entity_poly.pdbx_strand_id
1 'polypeptide(L)'
;MESSSTPDDFEIGDVARARAITRLGRLNEKHILHMPAPEQVDNAELAGLIAEARDCAATDDLATNRATANRIARFWTAEALRRKHADGEAGPGTQSSEMYSKIIEPARLDLRDDGSTVQPSPRGRDGLDRSASAQATALLGFRTRARQWRRANGQSAYLLEGTALSEARQFVADDRDVAALVQASDDHARSAKRKFSAIAAAISLCCLTIAALAIYQWRKADTQRARAEEQSERANYEVASSKADAREARDDLLRLGRRLSETTEKLEQAELDNAKLREQLAVQMITVRNGVTSQNMANATLPTGYRTDFLDVPSDCVTNAQKTSGGGLEMPAFRADFQAGLANGGRAIPFNNFSSLMSAVWRLPVLTASNICRSRLLGVAAANVPVATTRQVDLAEQRVQSWYDQTGFQPLRLVSPQEIAWGGAAERTSANGLAFDASAETSYSANVVPATPDAIRNWEALRLYAMAGFSPESRNVTVFSGPVIRKVSPSGVAPIYPPQAYWIVMVGVGANARPVVEAYVLPAGLASPTGLDKREASALRLLLQATTSSVAAIEQLTTLSFPSGLRTGDGERTLASTPDAPSNTAAQIVARVVDLDHPDLNTRRSATQALITALRDGGLTPPEDQGRVIDALLGLFDLPSFRQLSANARVNLALVLAAVPEATWDRDDIRRPRARARRAIVDIENAVARNDLPAMPMAMGHLANAKAKLGFELGLNRTVFIQFAGMSRVDAELMRSRLQTLGWYLPEAERTSNAAGLNEVRFAPADDQAGRQLADDIEALSPPLRREMARRPTSRVNAARPEIWISAPSTPRER
;
A
#
# COMPACT_ATOMS: atom_id res chain seq x y z
N MET A 1 18.27 -72.28 -56.08
CA MET A 1 19.59 -71.63 -55.99
C MET A 1 19.33 -70.15 -56.13
N GLU A 2 19.33 -69.40 -55.04
CA GLU A 2 19.49 -67.94 -55.07
C GLU A 2 19.66 -67.40 -53.65
N SER A 3 20.56 -66.44 -53.51
CA SER A 3 21.27 -66.08 -52.30
C SER A 3 20.59 -64.94 -51.53
N SER A 4 20.32 -65.20 -50.26
CA SER A 4 20.73 -64.41 -49.09
C SER A 4 21.27 -62.98 -49.34
N SER A 5 20.49 -61.97 -48.96
CA SER A 5 20.99 -60.65 -48.57
C SER A 5 20.46 -60.30 -47.18
N THR A 6 21.37 -59.97 -46.27
CA THR A 6 21.16 -59.56 -44.87
C THR A 6 20.85 -58.06 -44.78
N PRO A 7 19.92 -57.62 -43.90
CA PRO A 7 19.71 -56.22 -43.59
C PRO A 7 20.35 -55.85 -42.24
N ASP A 8 21.53 -55.23 -42.27
CA ASP A 8 22.12 -54.48 -41.15
C ASP A 8 22.44 -53.10 -41.70
N ASP A 9 21.68 -52.06 -41.30
CA ASP A 9 22.10 -50.64 -41.29
C ASP A 9 21.00 -49.64 -40.88
N PHE A 10 19.81 -50.08 -40.47
CA PHE A 10 18.72 -49.14 -40.07
C PHE A 10 18.50 -48.94 -38.56
N GLU A 11 19.23 -49.60 -37.66
CA GLU A 11 18.89 -49.57 -36.22
C GLU A 11 19.61 -48.54 -35.33
N ILE A 12 20.65 -47.83 -35.80
CA ILE A 12 21.42 -46.93 -34.92
C ILE A 12 20.78 -45.53 -34.78
N GLY A 13 20.09 -45.04 -35.82
CA GLY A 13 19.47 -43.71 -35.83
C GLY A 13 18.21 -43.61 -34.97
N ASP A 14 17.35 -44.63 -34.99
CA ASP A 14 16.07 -44.60 -34.26
C ASP A 14 16.23 -44.85 -32.75
N VAL A 15 17.26 -45.58 -32.33
CA VAL A 15 17.57 -45.78 -30.90
C VAL A 15 18.11 -44.50 -30.25
N ALA A 16 18.96 -43.74 -30.96
CA ALA A 16 19.45 -42.45 -30.47
C ALA A 16 18.31 -41.42 -30.36
N ARG A 17 17.42 -41.39 -31.37
CA ARG A 17 16.24 -40.52 -31.40
C ARG A 17 15.22 -40.87 -30.32
N ALA A 18 14.95 -42.16 -30.08
CA ALA A 18 14.07 -42.62 -29.02
C ALA A 18 14.63 -42.29 -27.61
N ARG A 19 15.95 -42.38 -27.43
CA ARG A 19 16.61 -41.98 -26.16
C ARG A 19 16.56 -40.47 -25.93
N ALA A 20 16.74 -39.65 -26.97
CA ALA A 20 16.62 -38.19 -26.88
C ALA A 20 15.19 -37.74 -26.55
N ILE A 21 14.18 -38.32 -27.19
CA ILE A 21 12.76 -38.05 -26.92
C ILE A 21 12.37 -38.49 -25.50
N THR A 22 12.88 -39.62 -25.02
CA THR A 22 12.62 -40.10 -23.64
C THR A 22 13.31 -39.21 -22.60
N ARG A 23 14.53 -38.71 -22.87
CA ARG A 23 15.23 -37.75 -21.99
C ARG A 23 14.53 -36.39 -21.94
N LEU A 24 14.11 -35.85 -23.09
CA LEU A 24 13.33 -34.61 -23.14
C LEU A 24 11.94 -34.76 -22.50
N GLY A 25 11.30 -35.92 -22.65
CA GLY A 25 10.08 -36.27 -21.94
C GLY A 25 10.27 -36.17 -20.42
N ARG A 26 11.32 -36.81 -19.87
CA ARG A 26 11.65 -36.73 -18.42
C ARG A 26 12.01 -35.33 -17.95
N LEU A 27 12.75 -34.56 -18.75
CA LEU A 27 13.06 -33.15 -18.47
C LEU A 27 11.80 -32.29 -18.45
N ASN A 28 10.86 -32.53 -19.36
CA ASN A 28 9.62 -31.76 -19.48
C ASN A 28 8.59 -32.15 -18.40
N GLU A 29 8.51 -33.44 -18.03
CA GLU A 29 7.69 -33.94 -16.91
C GLU A 29 8.17 -33.38 -15.56
N LYS A 30 9.50 -33.34 -15.34
CA LYS A 30 10.10 -32.66 -14.19
C LYS A 30 9.91 -31.15 -14.21
N HIS A 31 9.80 -30.51 -15.38
CA HIS A 31 9.67 -29.04 -15.49
C HIS A 31 8.24 -28.50 -15.39
N ILE A 32 7.24 -29.22 -15.90
CA ILE A 32 5.88 -28.67 -16.03
C ILE A 32 4.99 -29.03 -14.82
N LEU A 33 5.22 -30.19 -14.17
CA LEU A 33 4.28 -30.68 -13.15
C LEU A 33 4.80 -30.59 -11.70
N HIS A 34 6.11 -30.63 -11.47
CA HIS A 34 6.68 -30.64 -10.11
C HIS A 34 8.05 -29.95 -10.03
N MET A 35 8.11 -28.62 -10.11
CA MET A 35 9.35 -27.92 -9.76
C MET A 35 9.56 -27.98 -8.23
N PRO A 36 10.69 -28.50 -7.73
CA PRO A 36 11.16 -28.10 -6.42
C PRO A 36 11.42 -26.59 -6.47
N ALA A 37 11.06 -25.87 -5.41
CA ALA A 37 11.39 -24.45 -5.31
C ALA A 37 12.92 -24.31 -5.48
N PRO A 38 13.44 -23.23 -6.11
CA PRO A 38 14.88 -23.07 -6.34
C PRO A 38 15.69 -23.35 -5.08
N GLU A 39 15.20 -22.94 -3.91
CA GLU A 39 15.80 -23.13 -2.58
C GLU A 39 15.94 -24.61 -2.12
N GLN A 40 15.21 -25.54 -2.75
CA GLN A 40 15.19 -26.97 -2.41
C GLN A 40 16.21 -27.80 -3.21
N VAL A 41 16.83 -27.23 -4.24
CA VAL A 41 17.82 -27.91 -5.10
C VAL A 41 19.21 -27.55 -4.60
N ASP A 42 20.05 -28.51 -4.25
CA ASP A 42 21.43 -28.23 -3.85
C ASP A 42 22.32 -27.86 -5.06
N ASN A 43 23.54 -27.35 -4.81
CA ASN A 43 24.42 -26.90 -5.89
C ASN A 43 24.91 -28.04 -6.81
N ALA A 44 24.95 -29.29 -6.35
CA ALA A 44 25.36 -30.43 -7.16
C ALA A 44 24.22 -30.87 -8.10
N GLU A 45 22.99 -30.91 -7.60
CA GLU A 45 21.79 -31.17 -8.38
C GLU A 45 21.53 -30.07 -9.42
N LEU A 46 21.78 -28.81 -9.05
CA LEU A 46 21.74 -27.66 -9.95
C LEU A 46 22.71 -27.81 -11.14
N ALA A 47 23.95 -28.22 -10.87
CA ALA A 47 24.96 -28.46 -11.91
C ALA A 47 24.57 -29.62 -12.84
N GLY A 48 23.98 -30.68 -12.27
CA GLY A 48 23.43 -31.81 -13.04
C GLY A 48 22.33 -31.38 -14.02
N LEU A 49 21.39 -30.55 -13.56
CA LEU A 49 20.30 -30.03 -14.39
C LEU A 49 20.80 -29.14 -15.55
N ILE A 50 21.82 -28.31 -15.30
CA ILE A 50 22.44 -27.48 -16.34
C ILE A 50 23.13 -28.35 -17.40
N ALA A 51 23.88 -29.37 -16.96
CA ALA A 51 24.60 -30.27 -17.87
C ALA A 51 23.63 -31.09 -18.72
N GLU A 52 22.58 -31.65 -18.12
CA GLU A 52 21.57 -32.46 -18.81
C GLU A 52 20.79 -31.64 -19.86
N ALA A 53 20.46 -30.38 -19.52
CA ALA A 53 19.79 -29.47 -20.46
C ALA A 53 20.70 -29.05 -21.63
N ARG A 54 22.01 -28.88 -21.40
CA ARG A 54 22.98 -28.57 -22.47
C ARG A 54 23.22 -29.77 -23.37
N ASP A 55 23.32 -30.97 -22.82
CA ASP A 55 23.48 -32.22 -23.58
C ASP A 55 22.27 -32.45 -24.49
N CYS A 56 21.05 -32.23 -23.99
CA CYS A 56 19.83 -32.28 -24.81
C CYS A 56 19.79 -31.21 -25.90
N ALA A 57 20.31 -30.00 -25.65
CA ALA A 57 20.37 -28.94 -26.66
C ALA A 57 21.39 -29.25 -27.77
N ALA A 58 22.49 -29.93 -27.43
CA ALA A 58 23.54 -30.29 -28.38
C ALA A 58 23.16 -31.47 -29.28
N THR A 59 22.35 -32.40 -28.78
CA THR A 59 22.08 -33.69 -29.43
C THR A 59 20.74 -33.76 -30.18
N ASP A 60 19.81 -32.81 -29.96
CA ASP A 60 18.49 -32.85 -30.62
C ASP A 60 18.46 -31.97 -31.89
N ASP A 61 18.10 -32.58 -33.02
CA ASP A 61 17.94 -31.96 -34.33
C ASP A 61 16.65 -31.14 -34.48
N LEU A 62 15.67 -31.34 -33.59
CA LEU A 62 14.42 -30.59 -33.62
C LEU A 62 14.63 -29.20 -33.00
N ALA A 63 14.55 -28.15 -33.82
CA ALA A 63 14.77 -26.76 -33.40
C ALA A 63 13.95 -26.34 -32.16
N THR A 64 12.72 -26.86 -32.02
CA THR A 64 11.82 -26.57 -30.89
C THR A 64 12.34 -27.17 -29.57
N ASN A 65 12.83 -28.41 -29.59
CA ASN A 65 13.36 -29.08 -28.40
C ASN A 65 14.70 -28.47 -27.97
N ARG A 66 15.56 -28.16 -28.95
CA ARG A 66 16.79 -27.39 -28.75
C ARG A 66 16.51 -26.04 -28.11
N ALA A 67 15.46 -25.33 -28.52
CA ALA A 67 15.09 -24.06 -27.93
C ALA A 67 14.59 -24.20 -26.47
N THR A 68 13.80 -25.24 -26.16
CA THR A 68 13.32 -25.52 -24.81
C THR A 68 14.46 -25.90 -23.87
N ALA A 69 15.34 -26.82 -24.29
CA ALA A 69 16.51 -27.24 -23.52
C ALA A 69 17.45 -26.05 -23.23
N ASN A 70 17.65 -25.15 -24.20
CA ASN A 70 18.42 -23.92 -24.00
C ASN A 70 17.77 -22.95 -23.00
N ARG A 71 16.43 -22.87 -22.91
CA ARG A 71 15.76 -22.04 -21.88
C ARG A 71 15.96 -22.61 -20.48
N ILE A 72 15.84 -23.92 -20.33
CA ILE A 72 16.07 -24.63 -19.06
C ILE A 72 17.51 -24.42 -18.58
N ALA A 73 18.48 -24.60 -19.48
CA ALA A 73 19.89 -24.37 -19.17
C ALA A 73 20.16 -22.92 -18.72
N ARG A 74 19.54 -21.93 -19.38
CA ARG A 74 19.69 -20.51 -19.02
C ARG A 74 19.08 -20.17 -17.67
N PHE A 75 17.90 -20.71 -17.36
CA PHE A 75 17.24 -20.50 -16.07
C PHE A 75 18.11 -20.97 -14.91
N TRP A 76 18.56 -22.23 -14.94
CA TRP A 76 19.38 -22.78 -13.86
C TRP A 76 20.80 -22.18 -13.79
N THR A 77 21.37 -21.77 -14.94
CA THR A 77 22.64 -21.02 -14.95
C THR A 77 22.49 -19.66 -14.26
N ALA A 78 21.38 -18.96 -14.44
CA ALA A 78 21.11 -17.68 -13.77
C ALA A 78 20.94 -17.86 -12.26
N GLU A 79 20.26 -18.92 -11.82
CA GLU A 79 20.11 -19.24 -10.40
C GLU A 79 21.44 -19.60 -9.73
N ALA A 80 22.30 -20.37 -10.43
CA ALA A 80 23.66 -20.67 -9.97
C ALA A 80 24.49 -19.40 -9.74
N LEU A 81 24.41 -18.46 -10.67
CA LEU A 81 25.08 -17.16 -10.55
C LEU A 81 24.52 -16.32 -9.41
N ARG A 82 23.19 -16.33 -9.21
CA ARG A 82 22.52 -15.62 -8.12
C ARG A 82 23.00 -16.13 -6.75
N ARG A 83 23.08 -17.45 -6.55
CA ARG A 83 23.59 -18.05 -5.30
C ARG A 83 25.04 -17.67 -5.03
N LYS A 84 25.88 -17.74 -6.05
CA LYS A 84 27.28 -17.30 -5.96
C LYS A 84 27.41 -15.83 -5.52
N HIS A 85 26.49 -14.96 -5.93
CA HIS A 85 26.46 -13.57 -5.49
C HIS A 85 25.89 -13.39 -4.08
N ALA A 86 24.96 -14.25 -3.64
CA ALA A 86 24.36 -14.20 -2.31
C ALA A 86 25.32 -14.69 -1.21
N ASP A 87 26.20 -15.65 -1.52
CA ASP A 87 27.10 -16.28 -0.56
C ASP A 87 28.32 -15.41 -0.18
N GLY A 88 28.49 -14.22 -0.75
CA GLY A 88 29.39 -13.18 -0.22
C GLY A 88 30.89 -13.52 -0.12
N GLU A 89 31.39 -14.59 -0.72
CA GLU A 89 32.82 -14.94 -0.66
C GLU A 89 33.66 -14.28 -1.76
N ALA A 90 34.30 -13.17 -1.39
CA ALA A 90 35.52 -12.69 -2.03
C ALA A 90 36.73 -13.29 -1.28
N GLY A 91 37.21 -14.46 -1.73
CA GLY A 91 38.44 -15.07 -1.23
C GLY A 91 38.91 -16.21 -2.16
N PRO A 92 40.18 -16.23 -2.62
CA PRO A 92 40.66 -17.27 -3.52
C PRO A 92 41.12 -18.48 -2.70
N GLY A 93 40.30 -19.52 -2.59
CA GLY A 93 40.79 -20.78 -2.03
C GLY A 93 39.74 -21.72 -1.46
N THR A 94 38.79 -22.19 -2.27
CA THR A 94 37.98 -23.38 -1.96
C THR A 94 37.53 -24.07 -3.25
N GLN A 95 37.39 -25.40 -3.19
CA GLN A 95 37.10 -26.35 -4.29
C GLN A 95 35.88 -25.99 -5.15
N SER A 96 35.01 -25.09 -4.68
CA SER A 96 33.86 -24.53 -5.40
C SER A 96 34.27 -23.80 -6.70
N SER A 97 35.43 -23.13 -6.74
CA SER A 97 35.86 -22.35 -7.92
C SER A 97 36.22 -23.21 -9.13
N GLU A 98 36.64 -24.46 -8.91
CA GLU A 98 37.02 -25.40 -9.99
C GLU A 98 35.79 -26.04 -10.65
N MET A 99 34.69 -26.17 -9.88
CA MET A 99 33.40 -26.64 -10.40
C MET A 99 32.75 -25.59 -11.31
N TYR A 100 32.85 -24.30 -10.97
CA TYR A 100 32.25 -23.22 -11.75
C TYR A 100 33.07 -22.79 -12.98
N SER A 101 34.40 -22.99 -13.00
CA SER A 101 35.22 -22.70 -14.19
C SER A 101 34.96 -23.69 -15.33
N LYS A 102 34.70 -24.97 -15.03
CA LYS A 102 34.33 -26.00 -16.03
C LYS A 102 32.94 -25.78 -16.66
N ILE A 103 32.06 -24.99 -16.03
CA ILE A 103 30.71 -24.71 -16.53
C ILE A 103 30.70 -23.54 -17.54
N ILE A 104 31.79 -22.78 -17.64
CA ILE A 104 31.89 -21.55 -18.44
C ILE A 104 33.11 -21.62 -19.38
N GLU A 105 33.07 -22.55 -20.34
CA GLU A 105 33.98 -22.53 -21.50
C GLU A 105 33.15 -22.64 -22.81
N PRO A 106 33.25 -21.69 -23.75
CA PRO A 106 32.61 -21.80 -25.05
C PRO A 106 33.48 -22.60 -26.05
N ALA A 107 32.92 -23.68 -26.60
CA ALA A 107 33.54 -24.49 -27.65
C ALA A 107 33.73 -23.68 -28.96
N ARG A 108 34.98 -23.61 -29.44
CA ARG A 108 35.33 -23.19 -30.81
C ARG A 108 35.09 -24.36 -31.77
N LEU A 109 34.33 -24.11 -32.84
CA LEU A 109 34.15 -25.03 -33.96
C LEU A 109 35.21 -24.75 -35.04
N ASP A 110 36.02 -25.75 -35.36
CA ASP A 110 36.90 -25.79 -36.54
C ASP A 110 36.08 -26.19 -37.78
N LEU A 111 36.21 -25.41 -38.86
CA LEU A 111 35.72 -25.74 -40.20
C LEU A 111 36.87 -26.37 -40.99
N ARG A 112 36.73 -27.67 -41.30
CA ARG A 112 37.57 -28.42 -42.23
C ARG A 112 36.98 -28.29 -43.64
N ASP A 113 37.85 -28.06 -44.61
CA ASP A 113 37.56 -27.86 -46.03
C ASP A 113 38.02 -29.10 -46.81
N ASP A 114 37.08 -29.74 -47.51
CA ASP A 114 37.26 -31.04 -48.15
C ASP A 114 37.21 -30.85 -49.67
N GLY A 115 38.38 -30.84 -50.29
CA GLY A 115 38.54 -30.65 -51.73
C GLY A 115 38.10 -31.86 -52.58
N SER A 116 37.62 -31.58 -53.80
CA SER A 116 37.43 -32.56 -54.87
C SER A 116 37.91 -31.98 -56.21
N THR A 117 39.06 -32.45 -56.67
CA THR A 117 39.61 -32.24 -58.02
C THR A 117 39.41 -33.49 -58.88
N VAL A 118 38.79 -33.34 -60.05
CA VAL A 118 38.65 -34.38 -61.08
C VAL A 118 39.61 -34.10 -62.24
N GLN A 119 40.45 -35.09 -62.57
CA GLN A 119 41.32 -35.13 -63.76
C GLN A 119 40.53 -35.55 -65.03
N PRO A 120 40.94 -35.11 -66.23
CA PRO A 120 40.64 -35.81 -67.47
C PRO A 120 41.90 -36.34 -68.18
N SER A 121 41.73 -37.47 -68.89
CA SER A 121 42.72 -38.06 -69.82
C SER A 121 42.29 -37.91 -71.29
N PRO A 122 43.23 -38.02 -72.27
CA PRO A 122 43.10 -37.44 -73.62
C PRO A 122 43.02 -38.49 -74.77
N ARG A 123 42.51 -38.06 -75.95
CA ARG A 123 42.70 -38.60 -77.33
C ARG A 123 41.69 -37.87 -78.26
N GLY A 124 41.90 -37.51 -79.53
CA GLY A 124 42.99 -37.69 -80.51
C GLY A 124 42.58 -37.01 -81.83
N ARG A 125 43.59 -36.75 -82.68
CA ARG A 125 43.62 -36.12 -84.02
C ARG A 125 42.43 -36.41 -84.96
N ASP A 126 41.88 -35.34 -85.55
CA ASP A 126 41.34 -35.22 -86.93
C ASP A 126 40.95 -33.76 -87.17
N GLY A 127 41.95 -32.91 -87.44
CA GLY A 127 41.86 -31.46 -87.21
C GLY A 127 41.63 -30.55 -88.41
N LEU A 128 41.55 -31.04 -89.66
CA LEU A 128 41.56 -30.13 -90.82
C LEU A 128 40.37 -30.27 -91.80
N ASP A 129 39.60 -31.35 -91.78
CA ASP A 129 38.34 -31.45 -92.56
C ASP A 129 37.07 -31.24 -91.73
N ARG A 130 37.17 -31.36 -90.39
CA ARG A 130 36.02 -31.17 -89.49
C ARG A 130 35.69 -29.69 -89.25
N SER A 131 36.65 -28.78 -89.39
CA SER A 131 36.43 -27.35 -89.14
C SER A 131 35.56 -26.70 -90.23
N ALA A 132 35.78 -27.05 -91.50
CA ALA A 132 34.95 -26.57 -92.62
C ALA A 132 33.51 -27.12 -92.53
N SER A 133 33.36 -28.41 -92.20
CA SER A 133 32.04 -29.03 -92.01
C SER A 133 31.31 -28.50 -90.77
N ALA A 134 32.03 -28.23 -89.68
CA ALA A 134 31.47 -27.63 -88.47
C ALA A 134 31.02 -26.18 -88.71
N GLN A 135 31.78 -25.38 -89.47
CA GLN A 135 31.39 -24.02 -89.84
C GLN A 135 30.15 -24.01 -90.74
N ALA A 136 30.07 -24.91 -91.72
CA ALA A 136 28.88 -25.04 -92.58
C ALA A 136 27.62 -25.44 -91.78
N THR A 137 27.78 -26.35 -90.82
CA THR A 137 26.69 -26.80 -89.94
C THR A 137 26.24 -25.69 -88.99
N ALA A 138 27.18 -24.95 -88.42
CA ALA A 138 26.89 -23.78 -87.56
C ALA A 138 26.14 -22.70 -88.35
N LEU A 139 26.57 -22.38 -89.57
CA LEU A 139 25.90 -21.42 -90.44
C LEU A 139 24.45 -21.83 -90.76
N LEU A 140 24.21 -23.11 -91.06
CA LEU A 140 22.86 -23.65 -91.27
C LEU A 140 21.97 -23.53 -90.02
N GLY A 141 22.54 -23.76 -88.84
CA GLY A 141 21.86 -23.55 -87.56
C GLY A 141 21.43 -22.09 -87.36
N PHE A 142 22.35 -21.15 -87.57
CA PHE A 142 22.07 -19.72 -87.41
C PHE A 142 21.08 -19.19 -88.45
N ARG A 143 21.16 -19.65 -89.71
CA ARG A 143 20.18 -19.31 -90.75
C ARG A 143 18.77 -19.75 -90.39
N THR A 144 18.64 -20.98 -89.89
CA THR A 144 17.35 -21.53 -89.49
C THR A 144 16.74 -20.72 -88.34
N ARG A 145 17.56 -20.39 -87.33
CA ARG A 145 17.13 -19.59 -86.18
C ARG A 145 16.79 -18.14 -86.56
N ALA A 146 17.54 -17.53 -87.47
CA ALA A 146 17.25 -16.19 -88.00
C ALA A 146 15.90 -16.12 -88.72
N ARG A 147 15.57 -17.15 -89.51
CA ARG A 147 14.26 -17.26 -90.16
C ARG A 147 13.12 -17.50 -89.16
N GLN A 148 13.35 -18.32 -88.14
CA GLN A 148 12.38 -18.52 -87.06
C GLN A 148 12.10 -17.22 -86.30
N TRP A 149 13.14 -16.48 -85.92
CA TRP A 149 13.00 -15.16 -85.27
C TRP A 149 12.18 -14.18 -86.11
N ARG A 150 12.44 -14.08 -87.43
CA ARG A 150 11.63 -13.24 -88.31
C ARG A 150 10.18 -13.71 -88.43
N ARG A 151 9.95 -15.01 -88.57
CA ARG A 151 8.58 -15.57 -88.62
C ARG A 151 7.82 -15.35 -87.32
N ALA A 152 8.52 -15.36 -86.20
CA ALA A 152 7.99 -15.01 -84.88
C ALA A 152 7.90 -13.48 -84.65
N ASN A 153 7.93 -12.67 -85.71
CA ASN A 153 7.81 -11.21 -85.66
C ASN A 153 8.79 -10.53 -84.69
N GLY A 154 10.02 -11.04 -84.59
CA GLY A 154 11.07 -10.41 -83.82
C GLY A 154 11.08 -10.71 -82.31
N GLN A 155 10.35 -11.73 -81.84
CA GLN A 155 10.28 -12.09 -80.42
C GLN A 155 11.66 -12.30 -79.77
N SER A 156 11.85 -11.74 -78.56
CA SER A 156 13.14 -11.72 -77.86
C SER A 156 13.67 -13.11 -77.46
N ALA A 157 12.79 -14.11 -77.29
CA ALA A 157 13.19 -15.47 -76.93
C ALA A 157 14.08 -16.16 -77.98
N TYR A 158 14.08 -15.69 -79.23
CA TYR A 158 14.92 -16.23 -80.30
C TYR A 158 16.25 -15.52 -80.45
N LEU A 159 16.44 -14.38 -79.78
CA LEU A 159 17.69 -13.63 -79.81
C LEU A 159 18.83 -14.46 -79.23
N LEU A 160 20.02 -14.20 -79.74
CA LEU A 160 21.23 -14.91 -79.34
C LEU A 160 21.85 -14.20 -78.14
N GLU A 161 22.32 -14.98 -77.18
CA GLU A 161 23.04 -14.48 -76.02
C GLU A 161 24.38 -15.21 -75.89
N GLY A 162 25.34 -14.60 -75.18
CA GLY A 162 26.61 -15.22 -74.83
C GLY A 162 27.42 -15.72 -76.04
N THR A 163 27.88 -16.96 -75.97
CA THR A 163 28.76 -17.59 -76.97
C THR A 163 28.08 -17.74 -78.34
N ALA A 164 26.78 -18.04 -78.37
CA ALA A 164 26.01 -18.17 -79.62
C ALA A 164 25.94 -16.84 -80.39
N LEU A 165 25.87 -15.70 -79.70
CA LEU A 165 25.93 -14.39 -80.34
C LEU A 165 27.34 -14.10 -80.89
N SER A 166 28.40 -14.47 -80.16
CA SER A 166 29.77 -14.29 -80.64
C SER A 166 30.12 -15.17 -81.84
N GLU A 167 29.60 -16.40 -81.88
CA GLU A 167 29.79 -17.32 -83.01
C GLU A 167 29.01 -16.85 -84.25
N ALA A 168 27.75 -16.43 -84.07
CA ALA A 168 26.92 -15.93 -85.17
C ALA A 168 27.50 -14.67 -85.84
N ARG A 169 28.25 -13.84 -85.12
CA ARG A 169 28.94 -12.66 -85.68
C ARG A 169 29.93 -13.01 -86.80
N GLN A 170 30.54 -14.20 -86.76
CA GLN A 170 31.49 -14.64 -87.78
C GLN A 170 30.81 -14.88 -89.14
N PHE A 171 29.50 -15.12 -89.13
CA PHE A 171 28.69 -15.45 -90.29
C PHE A 171 27.84 -14.28 -90.82
N VAL A 172 28.01 -13.08 -90.26
CA VAL A 172 27.23 -11.88 -90.64
C VAL A 172 27.45 -11.49 -92.10
N ALA A 173 28.66 -11.71 -92.62
CA ALA A 173 28.98 -11.45 -94.03
C ALA A 173 28.35 -12.48 -94.99
N ASP A 174 28.06 -13.69 -94.50
CA ASP A 174 27.64 -14.83 -95.32
C ASP A 174 26.11 -14.92 -95.49
N ASP A 175 25.32 -14.24 -94.65
CA ASP A 175 23.86 -14.27 -94.70
C ASP A 175 23.18 -13.04 -94.08
N ARG A 176 22.31 -12.38 -94.85
CA ARG A 176 21.59 -11.16 -94.45
C ARG A 176 20.59 -11.39 -93.30
N ASP A 177 20.04 -12.59 -93.17
CA ASP A 177 19.11 -12.94 -92.10
C ASP A 177 19.83 -13.14 -90.79
N VAL A 178 20.99 -13.81 -90.83
CA VAL A 178 21.90 -13.93 -89.69
C VAL A 178 22.38 -12.55 -89.25
N ALA A 179 22.76 -11.67 -90.18
CA ALA A 179 23.13 -10.28 -89.87
C ALA A 179 22.03 -9.53 -89.10
N ALA A 180 20.78 -9.62 -89.54
CA ALA A 180 19.65 -8.97 -88.87
C ALA A 180 19.37 -9.54 -87.48
N LEU A 181 19.48 -10.88 -87.30
CA LEU A 181 19.33 -11.53 -86.01
C LEU A 181 20.43 -11.11 -85.03
N VAL A 182 21.68 -11.06 -85.49
CA VAL A 182 22.83 -10.64 -84.68
C VAL A 182 22.69 -9.20 -84.23
N GLN A 183 22.29 -8.29 -85.12
CA GLN A 183 22.06 -6.88 -84.77
C GLN A 183 20.95 -6.72 -83.72
N ALA A 184 19.82 -7.40 -83.90
CA ALA A 184 18.72 -7.36 -82.92
C ALA A 184 19.12 -7.95 -81.57
N SER A 185 19.97 -8.99 -81.57
CA SER A 185 20.51 -9.62 -80.37
C SER A 185 21.49 -8.69 -79.64
N ASP A 186 22.33 -7.96 -80.39
CA ASP A 186 23.24 -6.95 -79.85
C ASP A 186 22.49 -5.77 -79.19
N ASP A 187 21.42 -5.29 -79.83
CA ASP A 187 20.60 -4.22 -79.27
C ASP A 187 19.85 -4.67 -78.01
N HIS A 188 19.38 -5.92 -77.98
CA HIS A 188 18.78 -6.51 -76.80
C HIS A 188 19.79 -6.66 -75.64
N ALA A 189 20.98 -7.17 -75.91
CA ALA A 189 22.05 -7.30 -74.92
C ALA A 189 22.47 -5.94 -74.33
N ARG A 190 22.53 -4.88 -75.15
CA ARG A 190 22.79 -3.50 -74.68
C ARG A 190 21.65 -2.98 -73.80
N SER A 191 20.40 -3.27 -74.15
CA SER A 191 19.23 -2.86 -73.36
C SER A 191 19.15 -3.59 -72.00
N ALA A 192 19.47 -4.88 -71.97
CA ALA A 192 19.51 -5.69 -70.76
C ALA A 192 20.62 -5.20 -69.80
N LYS A 193 21.80 -4.87 -70.34
CA LYS A 193 22.92 -4.32 -69.55
C LYS A 193 22.57 -2.98 -68.91
N ARG A 194 21.86 -2.08 -69.62
CA ARG A 194 21.39 -0.79 -69.07
C ARG A 194 20.34 -0.97 -67.96
N LYS A 195 19.43 -1.93 -68.11
CA LYS A 195 18.43 -2.25 -67.07
C LYS A 195 19.09 -2.85 -65.83
N PHE A 196 20.06 -3.76 -66.01
CA PHE A 196 20.79 -4.36 -64.90
C PHE A 196 21.64 -3.34 -64.14
N SER A 197 22.31 -2.41 -64.83
CA SER A 197 23.07 -1.34 -64.16
C SER A 197 22.19 -0.38 -63.35
N ALA A 198 20.96 -0.11 -63.82
CA ALA A 198 20.00 0.72 -63.08
C ALA A 198 19.49 0.02 -61.81
N ILE A 199 19.22 -1.28 -61.88
CA ILE A 199 18.81 -2.09 -60.71
C ILE A 199 19.95 -2.20 -59.70
N ALA A 200 21.18 -2.45 -60.16
CA ALA A 200 22.35 -2.51 -59.28
C ALA A 200 22.60 -1.17 -58.56
N ALA A 201 22.41 -0.03 -59.24
CA ALA A 201 22.52 1.29 -58.62
C ALA A 201 21.43 1.51 -57.55
N ALA A 202 20.19 1.08 -57.80
CA ALA A 202 19.09 1.17 -56.84
C ALA A 202 19.33 0.30 -55.59
N ILE A 203 19.85 -0.92 -55.77
CA ILE A 203 20.21 -1.82 -54.67
C ILE A 203 21.35 -1.20 -53.83
N SER A 204 22.39 -0.66 -54.46
CA SER A 204 23.47 0.03 -53.75
C SER A 204 22.98 1.23 -52.94
N LEU A 205 22.03 2.00 -53.47
CA LEU A 205 21.42 3.11 -52.75
C LEU A 205 20.60 2.62 -51.53
N CYS A 206 19.81 1.56 -51.69
CA CYS A 206 19.10 0.92 -50.58
C CYS A 206 20.06 0.42 -49.49
N CYS A 207 21.13 -0.28 -49.86
CA CYS A 207 22.14 -0.75 -48.91
C CYS A 207 22.80 0.40 -48.14
N LEU A 208 23.12 1.52 -48.81
CA LEU A 208 23.66 2.71 -48.16
C LEU A 208 22.66 3.34 -47.18
N THR A 209 21.37 3.40 -47.52
CA THR A 209 20.35 3.92 -46.59
C THR A 209 20.15 3.03 -45.36
N ILE A 210 20.18 1.70 -45.53
CA ILE A 210 20.10 0.75 -44.42
C ILE A 210 21.33 0.87 -43.52
N ALA A 211 22.52 0.98 -44.10
CA ALA A 211 23.76 1.18 -43.35
C ALA A 211 23.75 2.50 -42.55
N ALA A 212 23.28 3.60 -43.16
CA ALA A 212 23.13 4.88 -42.48
C ALA A 212 22.13 4.81 -41.31
N LEU A 213 21.01 4.10 -41.50
CA LEU A 213 20.01 3.89 -40.45
C LEU A 213 20.55 3.03 -39.30
N ALA A 214 21.33 1.98 -39.62
CA ALA A 214 21.98 1.14 -38.62
C ALA A 214 23.02 1.94 -37.79
N ILE A 215 23.82 2.79 -38.44
CA ILE A 215 24.78 3.68 -37.76
C ILE A 215 24.05 4.68 -36.86
N TYR A 216 22.93 5.24 -37.31
CA TYR A 216 22.10 6.15 -36.52
C TYR A 216 21.51 5.47 -35.27
N GLN A 217 20.93 4.27 -35.44
CA GLN A 217 20.38 3.46 -34.34
C GLN A 217 21.48 3.09 -33.33
N TRP A 218 22.67 2.71 -33.81
CA TRP A 218 23.82 2.40 -32.97
C TRP A 218 24.28 3.60 -32.15
N ARG A 219 24.43 4.80 -32.75
CA ARG A 219 24.76 6.04 -32.00
C ARG A 219 23.69 6.41 -30.97
N LYS A 220 22.42 6.17 -31.28
CA LYS A 220 21.32 6.41 -30.34
C LYS A 220 21.37 5.44 -29.15
N ALA A 221 21.67 4.16 -29.39
CA ALA A 221 21.84 3.17 -28.33
C ALA A 221 23.06 3.49 -27.45
N ASP A 222 24.16 3.94 -28.05
CA ASP A 222 25.39 4.30 -27.35
C ASP A 222 25.19 5.52 -26.42
N THR A 223 24.51 6.56 -26.91
CA THR A 223 24.13 7.72 -26.07
C THR A 223 23.14 7.36 -24.96
N GLN A 224 22.29 6.36 -25.14
CA GLN A 224 21.44 5.84 -24.07
C GLN A 224 22.22 5.06 -23.02
N ARG A 225 23.24 4.28 -23.41
CA ARG A 225 24.12 3.57 -22.48
C ARG A 225 24.93 4.54 -21.62
N ALA A 226 25.52 5.56 -22.23
CA ALA A 226 26.27 6.58 -21.49
C ALA A 226 25.40 7.31 -20.44
N ARG A 227 24.13 7.62 -20.77
CA ARG A 227 23.18 8.22 -19.80
C ARG A 227 22.76 7.25 -18.71
N ALA A 228 22.61 5.96 -19.03
CA ALA A 228 22.27 4.94 -18.05
C ALA A 228 23.43 4.70 -17.07
N GLU A 229 24.67 4.72 -17.56
CA GLU A 229 25.89 4.64 -16.73
C GLU A 229 25.99 5.85 -15.80
N GLU A 230 25.83 7.08 -16.31
CA GLU A 230 25.84 8.30 -15.48
C GLU A 230 24.72 8.30 -14.42
N GLN A 231 23.52 7.81 -14.75
CA GLN A 231 22.44 7.65 -13.78
C GLN A 231 22.75 6.59 -12.72
N SER A 232 23.36 5.48 -13.11
CA SER A 232 23.75 4.43 -12.16
C SER A 232 24.88 4.89 -11.23
N GLU A 233 25.82 5.69 -11.72
CA GLU A 233 26.87 6.29 -10.90
C GLU A 233 26.29 7.29 -9.90
N ARG A 234 25.34 8.14 -10.32
CA ARG A 234 24.64 9.06 -9.40
C ARG A 234 23.82 8.31 -8.34
N ALA A 235 23.09 7.27 -8.74
CA ALA A 235 22.34 6.44 -7.80
C ALA A 235 23.29 5.72 -6.81
N ASN A 236 24.43 5.22 -7.28
CA ASN A 236 25.44 4.61 -6.42
C ASN A 236 26.07 5.64 -5.46
N TYR A 237 26.28 6.87 -5.91
CA TYR A 237 26.78 7.96 -5.08
C TYR A 237 25.76 8.38 -4.00
N GLU A 238 24.46 8.48 -4.35
CA GLU A 238 23.40 8.74 -3.38
C GLU A 238 23.25 7.62 -2.35
N VAL A 239 23.35 6.35 -2.77
CA VAL A 239 23.33 5.21 -1.84
C VAL A 239 24.56 5.23 -0.93
N ALA A 240 25.74 5.56 -1.46
CA ALA A 240 26.96 5.69 -0.66
C ALA A 240 26.88 6.87 0.33
N SER A 241 26.33 8.01 -0.09
CA SER A 241 26.07 9.17 0.78
C SER A 241 25.08 8.83 1.89
N SER A 242 23.93 8.22 1.55
CA SER A 242 22.93 7.85 2.57
C SER A 242 23.47 6.82 3.57
N LYS A 243 24.38 5.94 3.15
CA LYS A 243 25.06 5.00 4.06
C LYS A 243 26.07 5.71 4.96
N ALA A 244 26.72 6.77 4.49
CA ALA A 244 27.59 7.60 5.33
C ALA A 244 26.76 8.38 6.37
N ASP A 245 25.67 9.01 5.94
CA ASP A 245 24.75 9.75 6.81
C ASP A 245 24.10 8.81 7.85
N ALA A 246 23.73 7.59 7.45
CA ALA A 246 23.20 6.58 8.37
C ALA A 246 24.23 6.08 9.39
N ARG A 247 25.52 6.03 9.03
CA ARG A 247 26.61 5.72 9.98
C ARG A 247 26.80 6.85 10.97
N GLU A 248 26.81 8.09 10.49
CA GLU A 248 26.91 9.28 11.34
C GLU A 248 25.73 9.38 12.32
N ALA A 249 24.50 9.19 11.84
CA ALA A 249 23.30 9.17 12.68
C ALA A 249 23.33 8.03 13.72
N ARG A 250 23.86 6.85 13.35
CA ARG A 250 24.04 5.74 14.28
C ARG A 250 25.07 6.06 15.36
N ASP A 251 26.18 6.69 14.99
CA ASP A 251 27.23 7.07 15.94
C ASP A 251 26.74 8.17 16.89
N ASP A 252 25.92 9.10 16.41
CA ASP A 252 25.27 10.11 17.25
C ASP A 252 24.22 9.51 18.19
N LEU A 253 23.45 8.51 17.74
CA LEU A 253 22.56 7.74 18.62
C LEU A 253 23.35 6.98 19.70
N LEU A 254 24.51 6.41 19.37
CA LEU A 254 25.38 5.75 20.35
C LEU A 254 26.01 6.74 21.34
N ARG A 255 26.34 7.96 20.90
CA ARG A 255 26.79 9.06 21.78
C ARG A 255 25.67 9.53 22.70
N LEU A 256 24.45 9.69 22.19
CA LEU A 256 23.27 10.03 22.99
C LEU A 256 22.95 8.93 23.99
N GLY A 257 23.04 7.65 23.58
CA GLY A 257 22.87 6.50 24.46
C GLY A 257 23.89 6.49 25.61
N ARG A 258 25.17 6.77 25.33
CA ARG A 258 26.20 6.92 26.36
C ARG A 258 25.95 8.10 27.30
N ARG A 259 25.55 9.26 26.77
CA ARG A 259 25.16 10.41 27.60
C ARG A 259 23.96 10.10 28.48
N LEU A 260 22.97 9.38 27.93
CA LEU A 260 21.80 8.94 28.70
C LEU A 260 22.19 7.99 29.81
N SER A 261 23.04 6.98 29.53
CA SER A 261 23.50 6.05 30.57
C SER A 261 24.30 6.76 31.67
N GLU A 262 25.18 7.69 31.30
CA GLU A 262 25.90 8.52 32.26
C GLU A 262 24.96 9.40 33.09
N THR A 263 23.88 9.93 32.49
CA THR A 263 22.88 10.70 33.26
C THR A 263 22.03 9.83 34.15
N THR A 264 21.65 8.62 33.74
CA THR A 264 20.88 7.69 34.58
C THR A 264 21.72 7.18 35.73
N GLU A 265 23.00 6.88 35.51
CA GLU A 265 23.92 6.47 36.57
C GLU A 265 24.14 7.61 37.58
N LYS A 266 24.28 8.86 37.11
CA LYS A 266 24.31 10.04 38.00
C LYS A 266 22.99 10.26 38.75
N LEU A 267 21.85 9.95 38.12
CA LEU A 267 20.53 10.06 38.74
C LEU A 267 20.35 8.99 39.82
N GLU A 268 20.70 7.74 39.53
CA GLU A 268 20.67 6.63 40.50
C GLU A 268 21.60 6.92 41.68
N GLN A 269 22.81 7.44 41.42
CA GLN A 269 23.73 7.87 42.47
C GLN A 269 23.13 9.00 43.32
N ALA A 270 22.48 10.00 42.69
CA ALA A 270 21.82 11.10 43.39
C ALA A 270 20.57 10.65 44.17
N GLU A 271 19.86 9.63 43.70
CA GLU A 271 18.74 9.00 44.41
C GLU A 271 19.23 8.21 45.61
N LEU A 272 20.34 7.48 45.46
CA LEU A 272 20.97 6.74 46.55
C LEU A 272 21.51 7.69 47.63
N ASP A 273 22.10 8.82 47.22
CA ASP A 273 22.56 9.88 48.13
C ASP A 273 21.37 10.59 48.81
N ASN A 274 20.27 10.84 48.08
CA ASN A 274 19.03 11.35 48.68
C ASN A 274 18.38 10.36 49.66
N ALA A 275 18.43 9.06 49.35
CA ALA A 275 17.92 8.01 50.23
C ALA A 275 18.73 7.97 51.54
N LYS A 276 20.07 8.05 51.46
CA LYS A 276 20.95 8.18 52.64
C LYS A 276 20.66 9.44 53.44
N LEU A 277 20.44 10.57 52.76
CA LEU A 277 20.10 11.84 53.41
C LEU A 277 18.73 11.75 54.12
N ARG A 278 17.75 11.09 53.51
CA ARG A 278 16.43 10.84 54.11
C ARG A 278 16.50 9.88 55.30
N GLU A 279 17.34 8.86 55.24
CA GLU A 279 17.58 7.95 56.36
C GLU A 279 18.23 8.70 57.53
N GLN A 280 19.24 9.53 57.26
CA GLN A 280 19.85 10.42 58.26
C GLN A 280 18.84 11.41 58.85
N LEU A 281 17.97 12.01 58.03
CA LEU A 281 16.92 12.92 58.47
C LEU A 281 15.84 12.21 59.31
N ALA A 282 15.49 10.98 58.95
CA ALA A 282 14.53 10.16 59.69
C ALA A 282 15.09 9.76 61.07
N VAL A 283 16.36 9.39 61.14
CA VAL A 283 17.06 9.13 62.42
C VAL A 283 17.15 10.39 63.28
N GLN A 284 17.42 11.56 62.68
CA GLN A 284 17.39 12.85 63.39
C GLN A 284 15.98 13.19 63.89
N MET A 285 14.95 13.00 63.08
CA MET A 285 13.56 13.27 63.45
C MET A 285 13.06 12.33 64.56
N ILE A 286 13.48 11.07 64.57
CA ILE A 286 13.16 10.13 65.67
C ILE A 286 13.88 10.56 66.96
N THR A 287 15.09 11.09 66.86
CA THR A 287 15.85 11.61 68.03
C THR A 287 15.23 12.90 68.59
N VAL A 288 14.77 13.81 67.73
CA VAL A 288 14.03 15.02 68.13
C VAL A 288 12.65 14.67 68.69
N ARG A 289 11.95 13.71 68.11
CA ARG A 289 10.63 13.26 68.58
C ARG A 289 10.73 12.59 69.95
N ASN A 290 11.74 11.75 70.19
CA ASN A 290 11.93 11.11 71.49
C ASN A 290 12.42 12.10 72.57
N GLY A 291 13.05 13.22 72.18
CA GLY A 291 13.39 14.32 73.10
C GLY A 291 12.21 15.23 73.47
N VAL A 292 11.20 15.36 72.60
CA VAL A 292 10.07 16.28 72.81
C VAL A 292 8.83 15.60 73.41
N THR A 293 8.74 14.26 73.38
CA THR A 293 7.55 13.53 73.85
C THR A 293 7.49 13.30 75.38
N SER A 294 8.52 13.70 76.14
CA SER A 294 8.56 13.47 77.60
C SER A 294 8.17 14.67 78.47
N GLN A 295 7.81 15.84 77.91
CA GLN A 295 7.50 17.01 78.76
C GLN A 295 6.22 17.81 78.48
N ASN A 296 5.48 17.61 77.38
CA ASN A 296 4.31 18.46 77.11
C ASN A 296 3.08 17.70 76.59
N MET A 297 2.60 16.71 77.35
CA MET A 297 1.25 16.15 77.17
C MET A 297 0.40 16.30 78.44
N ALA A 298 0.24 17.55 78.88
CA ALA A 298 -0.89 17.98 79.67
C ALA A 298 -1.28 19.37 79.15
N ASN A 299 -2.50 19.50 78.64
CA ASN A 299 -3.13 20.72 78.11
C ASN A 299 -2.75 21.12 76.68
N ALA A 300 -3.45 20.54 75.70
CA ALA A 300 -3.67 21.21 74.43
C ALA A 300 -5.11 20.92 73.96
N THR A 301 -6.00 21.84 74.30
CA THR A 301 -7.33 22.00 73.73
C THR A 301 -7.20 22.09 72.21
N LEU A 302 -7.97 21.27 71.49
CA LEU A 302 -8.02 21.28 70.01
C LEU A 302 -8.40 22.69 69.50
N PRO A 303 -7.66 23.26 68.53
CA PRO A 303 -8.06 24.51 67.90
C PRO A 303 -9.34 24.30 67.06
N THR A 304 -10.43 24.91 67.51
CA THR A 304 -11.55 25.30 66.65
C THR A 304 -11.05 26.27 65.59
N GLY A 305 -10.86 25.78 64.37
CA GLY A 305 -10.48 26.65 63.24
C GLY A 305 -9.77 25.96 62.10
N TYR A 306 -10.29 24.84 61.57
CA TYR A 306 -10.00 24.50 60.17
C TYR A 306 -10.85 25.42 59.29
N ARG A 307 -10.41 26.68 59.17
CA ARG A 307 -10.78 27.52 58.04
C ARG A 307 -9.90 27.05 56.89
N THR A 308 -10.49 26.27 55.99
CA THR A 308 -9.92 26.06 54.65
C THR A 308 -9.94 27.43 53.97
N ASP A 309 -8.84 28.16 54.04
CA ASP A 309 -8.58 29.27 53.13
C ASP A 309 -8.44 28.64 51.74
N PHE A 310 -9.57 28.50 51.06
CA PHE A 310 -9.62 28.14 49.65
C PHE A 310 -8.83 29.21 48.91
N LEU A 311 -7.73 28.79 48.27
CA LEU A 311 -7.09 29.55 47.20
C LEU A 311 -8.18 30.06 46.25
N ASP A 312 -8.06 31.31 45.80
CA ASP A 312 -8.92 31.90 44.76
C ASP A 312 -8.85 31.03 43.49
N VAL A 313 -9.69 30.01 43.42
CA VAL A 313 -9.97 29.24 42.22
C VAL A 313 -11.07 30.01 41.50
N PRO A 314 -10.82 30.56 40.29
CA PRO A 314 -11.87 31.21 39.53
C PRO A 314 -13.11 30.30 39.42
N SER A 315 -14.29 30.89 39.46
CA SER A 315 -15.61 30.24 39.58
C SER A 315 -15.98 29.28 38.44
N ASP A 316 -15.08 29.04 37.50
CA ASP A 316 -15.24 28.23 36.31
C ASP A 316 -14.81 26.76 36.48
N CYS A 317 -13.94 26.44 37.44
CA CYS A 317 -13.64 25.07 37.86
C CYS A 317 -14.38 24.79 39.18
N VAL A 318 -15.17 23.71 39.23
CA VAL A 318 -15.88 23.38 40.47
C VAL A 318 -15.03 22.51 41.38
N THR A 319 -14.65 23.10 42.51
CA THR A 319 -13.93 22.44 43.59
C THR A 319 -14.91 21.70 44.49
N ASN A 320 -14.51 20.50 44.90
CA ASN A 320 -15.24 19.56 45.77
C ASN A 320 -16.43 18.84 45.10
N ALA A 321 -16.32 17.53 44.85
CA ALA A 321 -17.32 16.73 44.11
C ALA A 321 -18.74 16.70 44.69
N GLN A 322 -18.95 17.16 45.92
CA GLN A 322 -20.30 17.42 46.47
C GLN A 322 -21.01 18.61 45.83
N LYS A 323 -20.24 19.53 45.22
CA LYS A 323 -20.72 20.56 44.31
C LYS A 323 -20.14 20.20 42.94
N THR A 324 -20.97 19.97 41.96
CA THR A 324 -20.56 19.57 40.60
C THR A 324 -20.79 20.73 39.65
N SER A 325 -20.03 20.77 38.55
CA SER A 325 -19.92 21.90 37.61
C SER A 325 -21.21 22.70 37.36
N GLY A 326 -21.22 24.00 37.71
CA GLY A 326 -22.14 25.03 37.19
C GLY A 326 -23.66 24.83 37.26
N GLY A 327 -24.17 23.72 37.83
CA GLY A 327 -25.57 23.34 37.63
C GLY A 327 -26.15 22.30 38.61
N GLY A 328 -25.53 22.03 39.76
CA GLY A 328 -26.19 21.24 40.82
C GLY A 328 -26.47 19.78 40.46
N LEU A 329 -25.50 19.08 39.87
CA LEU A 329 -25.61 17.64 39.61
C LEU A 329 -25.51 16.87 40.94
N GLU A 330 -26.65 16.33 41.38
CA GLU A 330 -26.73 15.56 42.62
C GLU A 330 -25.97 14.22 42.51
N MET A 331 -25.39 13.78 43.62
CA MET A 331 -24.81 12.45 43.72
C MET A 331 -25.90 11.38 43.51
N PRO A 332 -25.59 10.27 42.82
CA PRO A 332 -26.48 9.12 42.77
C PRO A 332 -26.88 8.66 44.17
N ALA A 333 -28.18 8.46 44.39
CA ALA A 333 -28.71 7.98 45.66
C ALA A 333 -28.70 6.45 45.71
N PHE A 334 -28.50 5.88 46.90
CA PHE A 334 -28.70 4.45 47.11
C PHE A 334 -30.14 4.16 47.53
N ARG A 335 -30.65 2.97 47.22
CA ARG A 335 -31.88 2.47 47.84
C ARG A 335 -31.72 2.43 49.37
N ALA A 336 -32.80 2.72 50.09
CA ALA A 336 -32.78 2.86 51.55
C ALA A 336 -32.23 1.63 52.29
N ASP A 337 -32.48 0.43 51.77
CA ASP A 337 -31.98 -0.84 52.30
C ASP A 337 -30.45 -0.99 52.18
N PHE A 338 -29.86 -0.42 51.13
CA PHE A 338 -28.41 -0.45 50.94
C PHE A 338 -27.68 0.61 51.77
N GLN A 339 -28.34 1.74 52.05
CA GLN A 339 -27.74 2.88 52.76
C GLN A 339 -27.27 2.50 54.17
N ALA A 340 -27.95 1.57 54.84
CA ALA A 340 -27.56 1.06 56.16
C ALA A 340 -26.26 0.25 56.15
N GLY A 341 -25.84 -0.30 55.00
CA GLY A 341 -24.61 -1.07 54.83
C GLY A 341 -23.41 -0.25 54.36
N LEU A 342 -23.56 1.08 54.28
CA LEU A 342 -22.50 2.01 53.93
C LEU A 342 -21.68 2.40 55.16
N ALA A 343 -20.36 2.47 54.98
CA ALA A 343 -19.44 3.00 55.96
C ALA A 343 -19.71 4.50 56.21
N ASN A 344 -19.16 5.05 57.30
CA ASN A 344 -19.29 6.47 57.67
C ASN A 344 -20.76 6.94 57.73
N GLY A 345 -21.67 6.05 58.13
CA GLY A 345 -23.10 6.32 58.19
C GLY A 345 -23.72 6.72 56.84
N GLY A 346 -23.14 6.25 55.73
CA GLY A 346 -23.59 6.59 54.38
C GLY A 346 -23.22 8.00 53.91
N ARG A 347 -22.35 8.72 54.63
CA ARG A 347 -21.83 10.03 54.21
C ARG A 347 -20.62 9.86 53.29
N ALA A 348 -20.61 10.64 52.22
CA ALA A 348 -19.48 10.67 51.30
C ALA A 348 -18.20 11.15 52.00
N ILE A 349 -17.11 10.44 51.74
CA ILE A 349 -15.75 10.67 52.22
C ILE A 349 -15.10 11.68 51.27
N PRO A 350 -14.84 12.93 51.69
CA PRO A 350 -14.27 13.96 50.82
C PRO A 350 -12.75 13.77 50.67
N PHE A 351 -12.28 13.97 49.44
CA PHE A 351 -10.86 14.05 49.05
C PHE A 351 -10.63 15.26 48.14
N ASN A 352 -9.39 15.53 47.73
CA ASN A 352 -9.11 16.61 46.80
C ASN A 352 -9.68 16.28 45.41
N ASN A 353 -10.63 17.10 44.97
CA ASN A 353 -11.29 17.01 43.66
C ASN A 353 -12.10 15.72 43.39
N PHE A 354 -12.28 14.85 44.38
CA PHE A 354 -13.21 13.72 44.30
C PHE A 354 -13.86 13.38 45.66
N SER A 355 -14.86 12.52 45.64
CA SER A 355 -15.50 11.98 46.84
C SER A 355 -15.81 10.49 46.64
N SER A 356 -15.93 9.76 47.75
CA SER A 356 -16.23 8.32 47.70
C SER A 356 -17.27 7.90 48.73
N LEU A 357 -18.11 6.94 48.37
CA LEU A 357 -18.96 6.17 49.27
C LEU A 357 -18.46 4.73 49.29
N MET A 358 -18.30 4.21 50.50
CA MET A 358 -17.72 2.90 50.76
C MET A 358 -18.74 2.00 51.45
N SER A 359 -18.75 0.72 51.13
CA SER A 359 -19.53 -0.27 51.87
C SER A 359 -18.73 -0.84 53.03
N ALA A 360 -19.32 -0.82 54.22
CA ALA A 360 -18.77 -1.49 55.41
C ALA A 360 -18.76 -3.03 55.24
N VAL A 361 -19.78 -3.57 54.54
CA VAL A 361 -19.95 -5.01 54.32
C VAL A 361 -18.92 -5.56 53.35
N TRP A 362 -18.77 -4.93 52.17
CA TRP A 362 -17.81 -5.41 51.16
C TRP A 362 -16.39 -4.89 51.40
N ARG A 363 -16.23 -3.86 52.22
CA ARG A 363 -14.97 -3.15 52.47
C ARG A 363 -14.35 -2.63 51.18
N LEU A 364 -15.19 -2.05 50.32
CA LEU A 364 -14.84 -1.54 49.00
C LEU A 364 -15.63 -0.26 48.70
N PRO A 365 -15.07 0.66 47.89
CA PRO A 365 -15.86 1.76 47.34
C PRO A 365 -16.98 1.21 46.46
N VAL A 366 -18.18 1.77 46.63
CA VAL A 366 -19.37 1.45 45.84
C VAL A 366 -19.71 2.56 44.86
N LEU A 367 -19.23 3.78 45.12
CA LEU A 367 -19.41 4.95 44.26
C LEU A 367 -18.27 5.94 44.53
N THR A 368 -17.59 6.39 43.48
CA THR A 368 -16.74 7.58 43.50
C THR A 368 -17.30 8.62 42.54
N ALA A 369 -17.03 9.89 42.84
CA ALA A 369 -17.35 11.01 41.98
C ALA A 369 -16.14 11.93 41.90
N SER A 370 -15.53 12.08 40.71
CA SER A 370 -14.43 13.01 40.46
C SER A 370 -14.85 14.13 39.52
N ASN A 371 -14.29 15.31 39.72
CA ASN A 371 -14.42 16.42 38.79
C ASN A 371 -13.08 16.63 38.08
N ILE A 372 -13.11 16.80 36.76
CA ILE A 372 -11.95 17.05 35.92
C ILE A 372 -12.09 18.47 35.36
N CYS A 373 -11.17 19.38 35.68
CA CYS A 373 -11.08 20.69 35.04
C CYS A 373 -9.98 20.70 33.96
N ARG A 374 -10.37 20.51 32.70
CA ARG A 374 -9.39 20.32 31.60
C ARG A 374 -8.48 21.51 31.36
N SER A 375 -9.00 22.73 31.53
CA SER A 375 -8.22 23.97 31.38
C SER A 375 -7.11 24.12 32.43
N ARG A 376 -7.16 23.34 33.51
CA ARG A 376 -6.21 23.38 34.62
C ARG A 376 -5.55 22.03 34.92
N LEU A 377 -5.75 21.04 34.04
CA LEU A 377 -5.16 19.72 34.22
C LEU A 377 -3.63 19.82 34.26
N LEU A 378 -3.03 19.20 35.26
CA LEU A 378 -1.59 19.13 35.43
C LEU A 378 -1.14 17.73 35.05
N GLY A 379 -0.15 17.65 34.15
CA GLY A 379 0.45 16.39 33.76
C GLY A 379 1.32 15.84 34.89
N VAL A 380 0.74 15.04 35.78
CA VAL A 380 1.46 14.35 36.86
C VAL A 380 1.72 12.88 36.51
N ALA A 381 2.93 12.41 36.81
CA ALA A 381 3.22 10.99 36.78
C ALA A 381 2.58 10.32 38.02
N ALA A 382 1.97 9.16 37.84
CA ALA A 382 1.45 8.40 38.98
C ALA A 382 2.63 7.87 39.81
N ALA A 383 2.66 8.18 41.10
CA ALA A 383 3.61 7.59 42.03
C ALA A 383 3.11 6.21 42.50
N ASN A 384 4.06 5.29 42.70
CA ASN A 384 3.77 3.96 43.22
C ASN A 384 3.54 4.02 44.73
N VAL A 385 2.35 4.47 45.14
CA VAL A 385 1.93 4.54 46.54
C VAL A 385 1.07 3.30 46.88
N PRO A 386 1.47 2.49 47.88
CA PRO A 386 0.69 1.34 48.36
C PRO A 386 -0.71 1.72 48.83
N VAL A 387 -1.64 0.75 48.85
CA VAL A 387 -2.99 0.98 49.37
C VAL A 387 -2.95 1.32 50.86
N ALA A 388 -3.50 2.49 51.22
CA ALA A 388 -3.53 3.02 52.58
C ALA A 388 -4.96 3.07 53.16
N THR A 389 -5.09 3.21 54.48
CA THR A 389 -6.38 3.45 55.14
C THR A 389 -6.60 4.92 55.42
N THR A 390 -7.86 5.35 55.38
CA THR A 390 -8.30 6.67 55.83
C THR A 390 -8.85 6.59 57.26
N ARG A 391 -8.67 7.65 58.05
CA ARG A 391 -9.24 7.73 59.41
C ARG A 391 -10.75 8.01 59.43
N GLN A 392 -11.33 8.36 58.28
CA GLN A 392 -12.76 8.67 58.16
C GLN A 392 -13.65 7.41 58.12
N VAL A 393 -13.04 6.23 58.03
CA VAL A 393 -13.71 4.93 58.02
C VAL A 393 -13.05 4.06 59.08
N ASP A 394 -13.81 3.16 59.70
CA ASP A 394 -13.24 2.19 60.65
C ASP A 394 -12.16 1.34 59.94
N LEU A 395 -11.07 1.03 60.63
CA LEU A 395 -10.04 0.14 60.10
C LEU A 395 -10.60 -1.25 59.77
N ALA A 396 -11.58 -1.74 60.55
CA ALA A 396 -12.23 -3.02 60.31
C ALA A 396 -13.05 -3.04 59.01
N GLU A 397 -13.45 -1.88 58.50
CA GLU A 397 -14.23 -1.72 57.27
C GLU A 397 -13.36 -1.49 56.04
N GLN A 398 -12.03 -1.49 56.18
CA GLN A 398 -11.08 -1.14 55.12
C GLN A 398 -10.19 -2.32 54.70
N ARG A 399 -9.68 -2.24 53.48
CA ARG A 399 -8.64 -3.14 52.96
C ARG A 399 -7.29 -2.43 52.93
N VAL A 400 -6.25 -3.17 53.25
CA VAL A 400 -4.85 -2.69 53.23
C VAL A 400 -4.07 -3.41 52.13
N GLN A 401 -2.88 -2.90 51.79
CA GLN A 401 -2.02 -3.49 50.76
C GLN A 401 -1.81 -5.01 50.94
N SER A 402 -1.56 -5.48 52.17
CA SER A 402 -1.29 -6.90 52.45
C SER A 402 -2.45 -7.83 52.07
N TRP A 403 -3.68 -7.32 51.98
CA TRP A 403 -4.82 -8.09 51.48
C TRP A 403 -4.70 -8.36 49.97
N TYR A 404 -4.23 -7.39 49.18
CA TYR A 404 -4.02 -7.55 47.74
C TYR A 404 -2.87 -8.53 47.47
N ASP A 405 -1.78 -8.38 48.22
CA ASP A 405 -0.58 -9.23 48.09
C ASP A 405 -0.89 -10.73 48.30
N GLN A 406 -1.93 -11.05 49.06
CA GLN A 406 -2.34 -12.43 49.37
C GLN A 406 -3.41 -13.02 48.42
N THR A 407 -4.07 -12.20 47.60
CA THR A 407 -5.27 -12.63 46.86
C THR A 407 -5.05 -12.84 45.36
N GLY A 408 -3.89 -12.46 44.84
CA GLY A 408 -3.59 -12.51 43.40
C GLY A 408 -4.30 -11.44 42.56
N PHE A 409 -5.12 -10.59 43.19
CA PHE A 409 -5.70 -9.41 42.55
C PHE A 409 -4.78 -8.21 42.68
N GLN A 410 -4.85 -7.31 41.72
CA GLN A 410 -4.15 -6.04 41.75
C GLN A 410 -5.09 -4.90 42.20
N PRO A 411 -4.56 -3.86 42.86
CA PRO A 411 -5.34 -2.68 43.23
C PRO A 411 -5.64 -1.83 42.00
N LEU A 412 -6.93 -1.73 41.63
CA LEU A 412 -7.43 -0.80 40.62
C LEU A 412 -7.99 0.43 41.32
N ARG A 413 -7.47 1.61 40.97
CA ARG A 413 -7.94 2.91 41.49
C ARG A 413 -9.11 3.42 40.65
N LEU A 414 -10.27 3.64 41.26
CA LEU A 414 -11.44 4.16 40.54
C LEU A 414 -11.20 5.60 40.06
N VAL A 415 -10.59 6.45 40.89
CA VAL A 415 -10.11 7.82 40.57
C VAL A 415 -8.56 7.86 40.52
N SER A 416 -7.95 8.59 39.59
CA SER A 416 -6.51 8.58 39.31
C SER A 416 -5.87 9.87 39.79
N PRO A 417 -4.55 9.84 40.03
CA PRO A 417 -3.81 11.07 40.31
C PRO A 417 -4.03 12.12 39.21
N GLN A 418 -4.07 11.72 37.93
CA GLN A 418 -4.23 12.62 36.79
C GLN A 418 -5.61 13.28 36.73
N GLU A 419 -6.67 12.57 37.15
CA GLU A 419 -8.03 13.13 37.17
C GLU A 419 -8.18 14.26 38.19
N ILE A 420 -7.44 14.21 39.29
CA ILE A 420 -7.57 15.14 40.42
C ILE A 420 -6.45 16.17 40.51
N ALA A 421 -5.34 15.95 39.78
CA ALA A 421 -4.22 16.87 39.72
C ALA A 421 -4.51 18.04 38.78
N TRP A 422 -5.33 18.98 39.24
CA TRP A 422 -5.58 20.23 38.54
C TRP A 422 -5.71 21.39 39.53
N GLY A 423 -5.28 22.59 39.10
CA GLY A 423 -5.05 23.70 40.01
C GLY A 423 -4.49 24.98 39.34
N GLY A 424 -4.34 26.04 40.13
CA GLY A 424 -3.75 27.32 39.73
C GLY A 424 -2.22 27.29 39.56
N ALA A 425 -1.64 28.40 39.11
CA ALA A 425 -0.23 28.50 38.76
C ALA A 425 0.74 28.28 39.95
N ALA A 426 0.32 28.60 41.18
CA ALA A 426 1.12 28.38 42.39
C ALA A 426 1.29 26.89 42.75
N GLU A 427 0.39 26.01 42.31
CA GLU A 427 0.48 24.56 42.53
C GLU A 427 1.40 23.88 41.51
N ARG A 428 1.81 24.59 40.45
CA ARG A 428 2.73 24.07 39.42
C ARG A 428 4.20 24.04 39.87
N THR A 429 4.57 24.84 40.87
CA THR A 429 5.98 25.02 41.27
C THR A 429 6.58 23.83 42.04
N SER A 430 5.78 22.84 42.46
CA SER A 430 6.28 21.56 42.98
C SER A 430 5.56 20.36 42.35
N ALA A 431 5.66 20.19 41.02
CA ALA A 431 5.03 19.09 40.29
C ALA A 431 5.25 17.69 40.93
N ASN A 432 6.41 17.46 41.56
CA ASN A 432 6.72 16.20 42.26
C ASN A 432 5.94 16.03 43.58
N GLY A 433 5.71 17.12 44.33
CA GLY A 433 4.92 17.09 45.56
C GLY A 433 3.45 16.82 45.25
N LEU A 434 2.90 17.56 44.27
CA LEU A 434 1.52 17.37 43.81
C LEU A 434 1.27 15.95 43.26
N ALA A 435 2.21 15.41 42.47
CA ALA A 435 2.10 14.06 41.94
C ALA A 435 2.06 13.00 43.06
N PHE A 436 2.89 13.17 44.09
CA PHE A 436 2.91 12.28 45.25
C PHE A 436 1.61 12.41 46.07
N ASP A 437 1.17 13.63 46.37
CA ASP A 437 -0.03 13.88 47.17
C ASP A 437 -1.29 13.35 46.48
N ALA A 438 -1.46 13.63 45.18
CA ALA A 438 -2.56 13.08 44.38
C ALA A 438 -2.50 11.54 44.30
N SER A 439 -1.30 10.96 44.26
CA SER A 439 -1.12 9.51 44.31
C SER A 439 -1.42 8.91 45.68
N ALA A 440 -1.08 9.61 46.76
CA ALA A 440 -1.39 9.18 48.12
C ALA A 440 -2.90 9.19 48.38
N GLU A 441 -3.59 10.26 47.96
CA GLU A 441 -5.05 10.34 48.12
C GLU A 441 -5.81 9.31 47.31
N THR A 442 -5.40 9.08 46.07
CA THR A 442 -6.06 8.08 45.22
C THR A 442 -5.70 6.64 45.59
N SER A 443 -4.71 6.44 46.47
CA SER A 443 -4.34 5.14 47.03
C SER A 443 -5.09 4.77 48.31
N TYR A 444 -5.98 5.61 48.84
CA TYR A 444 -6.81 5.20 49.97
C TYR A 444 -7.76 4.06 49.59
N SER A 445 -7.96 3.12 50.51
CA SER A 445 -8.84 1.95 50.32
C SER A 445 -10.27 2.32 49.89
N ALA A 446 -10.72 3.51 50.26
CA ALA A 446 -11.97 4.12 49.82
C ALA A 446 -11.99 4.48 48.32
N ASN A 447 -10.95 4.21 47.53
CA ASN A 447 -10.89 4.44 46.08
C ASN A 447 -10.35 3.21 45.31
N VAL A 448 -10.05 2.12 46.02
CA VAL A 448 -9.35 0.97 45.42
C VAL A 448 -10.23 -0.27 45.45
N VAL A 449 -10.30 -0.97 44.30
CA VAL A 449 -11.00 -2.25 44.14
C VAL A 449 -10.05 -3.33 43.60
N PRO A 450 -10.28 -4.62 43.90
CA PRO A 450 -9.51 -5.72 43.32
C PRO A 450 -9.86 -5.93 41.86
N ALA A 451 -8.84 -6.06 41.00
CA ALA A 451 -9.01 -6.30 39.58
C ALA A 451 -7.93 -7.22 38.99
N THR A 452 -8.19 -7.70 37.78
CA THR A 452 -7.22 -8.41 36.94
C THR A 452 -6.35 -7.39 36.18
N PRO A 453 -5.16 -7.78 35.69
CA PRO A 453 -4.32 -6.89 34.87
C PRO A 453 -5.02 -6.37 33.61
N ASP A 454 -5.86 -7.20 32.96
CA ASP A 454 -6.65 -6.77 31.79
C ASP A 454 -7.70 -5.72 32.14
N ALA A 455 -8.42 -5.92 33.26
CA ALA A 455 -9.38 -4.94 33.73
C ALA A 455 -8.71 -3.60 34.05
N ILE A 456 -7.51 -3.60 34.65
CA ILE A 456 -6.74 -2.37 34.90
C ILE A 456 -6.37 -1.68 33.59
N ARG A 457 -5.85 -2.40 32.59
CA ARG A 457 -5.51 -1.80 31.29
C ARG A 457 -6.71 -1.18 30.59
N ASN A 458 -7.83 -1.90 30.55
CA ASN A 458 -9.07 -1.41 29.94
C ASN A 458 -9.64 -0.22 30.72
N TRP A 459 -9.55 -0.24 32.04
CA TRP A 459 -9.98 0.87 32.90
C TRP A 459 -9.16 2.14 32.65
N GLU A 460 -7.83 2.02 32.59
CA GLU A 460 -6.96 3.16 32.28
C GLU A 460 -7.24 3.77 30.90
N ALA A 461 -7.58 2.95 29.90
CA ALA A 461 -8.00 3.44 28.59
C ALA A 461 -9.32 4.25 28.65
N LEU A 462 -10.32 3.77 29.41
CA LEU A 462 -11.59 4.48 29.61
C LEU A 462 -11.39 5.82 30.33
N ARG A 463 -10.45 5.91 31.27
CA ARG A 463 -10.14 7.14 31.99
C ARG A 463 -9.41 8.16 31.13
N LEU A 464 -8.43 7.71 30.35
CA LEU A 464 -7.76 8.56 29.37
C LEU A 464 -8.79 9.13 28.38
N TYR A 465 -9.76 8.31 27.97
CA TYR A 465 -10.90 8.77 27.19
C TYR A 465 -11.75 9.80 27.95
N ALA A 466 -12.10 9.59 29.22
CA ALA A 466 -12.82 10.60 30.02
C ALA A 466 -12.08 11.95 30.10
N MET A 467 -10.76 11.91 30.29
CA MET A 467 -9.93 13.11 30.40
C MET A 467 -9.76 13.87 29.08
N ALA A 468 -9.63 13.17 27.96
CA ALA A 468 -9.23 13.79 26.68
C ALA A 468 -10.22 13.62 25.52
N GLY A 469 -10.99 12.53 25.50
CA GLY A 469 -11.85 12.15 24.36
C GLY A 469 -13.34 12.43 24.56
N PHE A 470 -13.86 12.24 25.77
CA PHE A 470 -15.28 12.43 26.09
C PHE A 470 -15.69 13.91 25.97
N SER A 471 -16.70 14.24 25.17
CA SER A 471 -17.20 15.62 24.97
C SER A 471 -16.08 16.68 24.95
N PRO A 472 -15.29 16.78 23.86
CA PRO A 472 -14.08 17.63 23.81
C PRO A 472 -14.34 19.11 24.12
N GLU A 473 -15.56 19.59 23.85
CA GLU A 473 -16.02 20.96 24.11
C GLU A 473 -16.21 21.24 25.62
N SER A 474 -16.41 20.19 26.43
CA SER A 474 -16.60 20.32 27.86
C SER A 474 -15.30 20.70 28.56
N ARG A 475 -15.28 21.87 29.19
CA ARG A 475 -14.17 22.29 30.07
C ARG A 475 -14.14 21.51 31.39
N ASN A 476 -15.31 21.16 31.89
CA ASN A 476 -15.50 20.39 33.11
C ASN A 476 -16.16 19.05 32.76
N VAL A 477 -15.59 17.97 33.28
CA VAL A 477 -16.17 16.62 33.17
C VAL A 477 -16.33 16.07 34.58
N THR A 478 -17.53 15.64 34.94
CA THR A 478 -17.79 14.89 36.17
C THR A 478 -17.84 13.41 35.84
N VAL A 479 -17.13 12.58 36.59
CA VAL A 479 -17.04 11.14 36.40
C VAL A 479 -17.56 10.44 37.64
N PHE A 480 -18.61 9.63 37.49
CA PHE A 480 -19.05 8.68 38.50
C PHE A 480 -18.50 7.30 38.17
N SER A 481 -17.98 6.57 39.15
CA SER A 481 -17.52 5.20 38.90
C SER A 481 -17.70 4.29 40.10
N GLY A 482 -17.70 2.98 39.85
CA GLY A 482 -17.83 1.99 40.91
C GLY A 482 -17.78 0.55 40.39
N PRO A 483 -17.74 -0.43 41.31
CA PRO A 483 -17.86 -1.83 40.97
C PRO A 483 -19.32 -2.29 40.82
N VAL A 484 -19.54 -3.32 40.00
CA VAL A 484 -20.75 -4.16 40.04
C VAL A 484 -20.46 -5.34 40.97
N ILE A 485 -21.08 -5.31 42.16
CA ILE A 485 -20.86 -6.31 43.21
C ILE A 485 -21.93 -7.40 43.12
N ARG A 486 -21.53 -8.67 43.29
CA ARG A 486 -22.48 -9.79 43.38
C ARG A 486 -23.42 -9.57 44.56
N LYS A 487 -24.72 -9.84 44.36
CA LYS A 487 -25.64 -10.03 45.50
C LYS A 487 -25.08 -11.16 46.37
N VAL A 488 -24.77 -10.85 47.62
CA VAL A 488 -24.16 -11.81 48.55
C VAL A 488 -25.16 -12.93 48.83
N SER A 489 -24.67 -14.16 48.93
CA SER A 489 -25.47 -15.28 49.41
C SER A 489 -25.99 -14.98 50.84
N PRO A 490 -27.21 -15.41 51.22
CA PRO A 490 -27.81 -15.11 52.54
C PRO A 490 -26.99 -15.53 53.76
N SER A 491 -25.90 -16.29 53.58
CA SER A 491 -25.06 -16.84 54.65
C SER A 491 -24.13 -15.84 55.36
N GLY A 492 -24.16 -14.54 55.01
CA GLY A 492 -23.54 -13.45 55.80
C GLY A 492 -22.00 -13.40 55.81
N VAL A 493 -21.32 -14.46 55.38
CA VAL A 493 -19.86 -14.48 55.20
C VAL A 493 -19.58 -14.02 53.77
N ALA A 494 -19.24 -12.74 53.59
CA ALA A 494 -18.90 -12.18 52.28
C ALA A 494 -17.64 -12.87 51.73
N PRO A 495 -17.74 -13.76 50.73
CA PRO A 495 -16.56 -14.39 50.19
C PRO A 495 -15.75 -13.36 49.41
N ILE A 496 -14.45 -13.57 49.36
CA ILE A 496 -13.46 -12.77 48.63
C ILE A 496 -13.73 -12.91 47.12
N TYR A 497 -14.69 -12.16 46.60
CA TYR A 497 -14.94 -12.12 45.16
C TYR A 497 -14.54 -10.76 44.60
N PRO A 498 -13.81 -10.72 43.47
CA PRO A 498 -13.65 -9.49 42.71
C PRO A 498 -15.03 -9.04 42.19
N PRO A 499 -15.20 -7.73 41.93
CA PRO A 499 -16.35 -7.23 41.20
C PRO A 499 -16.63 -8.03 39.92
N GLN A 500 -17.91 -8.20 39.56
CA GLN A 500 -18.27 -8.83 38.28
C GLN A 500 -17.90 -7.95 37.09
N ALA A 501 -18.00 -6.64 37.30
CA ALA A 501 -17.70 -5.61 36.34
C ALA A 501 -17.34 -4.32 37.09
N TYR A 502 -16.88 -3.33 36.34
CA TYR A 502 -16.69 -1.95 36.77
C TYR A 502 -17.56 -1.08 35.89
N TRP A 503 -18.06 0.03 36.40
CA TRP A 503 -18.89 0.94 35.63
C TRP A 503 -18.38 2.37 35.79
N ILE A 504 -18.54 3.16 34.74
CA ILE A 504 -18.17 4.57 34.69
C ILE A 504 -19.23 5.35 33.93
N VAL A 505 -19.67 6.48 34.49
CA VAL A 505 -20.59 7.44 33.88
C VAL A 505 -19.89 8.79 33.81
N MET A 506 -19.72 9.30 32.59
CA MET A 506 -19.07 10.56 32.30
C MET A 506 -20.14 11.60 31.98
N VAL A 507 -20.02 12.78 32.55
CA VAL A 507 -20.99 13.86 32.42
C VAL A 507 -20.25 15.13 32.05
N GLY A 508 -20.67 15.77 30.96
CA GLY A 508 -20.10 17.02 30.47
C GLY A 508 -21.18 17.95 29.95
N VAL A 509 -20.77 19.07 29.38
CA VAL A 509 -21.64 20.03 28.69
C VAL A 509 -21.28 20.01 27.20
N GLY A 510 -22.24 19.63 26.36
CA GLY A 510 -22.10 19.61 24.91
C GLY A 510 -22.19 21.00 24.28
N ALA A 511 -22.04 21.08 22.96
CA ALA A 511 -22.03 22.33 22.19
C ALA A 511 -23.27 23.22 22.41
N ASN A 512 -24.44 22.61 22.63
CA ASN A 512 -25.71 23.31 22.86
C ASN A 512 -25.96 23.68 24.34
N ALA A 513 -24.91 23.68 25.17
CA ALA A 513 -25.01 23.85 26.62
C ALA A 513 -25.89 22.80 27.33
N ARG A 514 -26.18 21.66 26.66
CA ARG A 514 -26.92 20.53 27.22
C ARG A 514 -25.98 19.53 27.89
N PRO A 515 -26.41 18.84 28.95
CA PRO A 515 -25.61 17.80 29.57
C PRO A 515 -25.45 16.61 28.62
N VAL A 516 -24.20 16.27 28.32
CA VAL A 516 -23.85 15.06 27.57
C VAL A 516 -23.48 13.99 28.58
N VAL A 517 -24.03 12.79 28.43
CA VAL A 517 -23.77 11.67 29.34
C VAL A 517 -23.39 10.44 28.54
N GLU A 518 -22.31 9.78 28.97
CA GLU A 518 -21.94 8.46 28.46
C GLU A 518 -21.71 7.50 29.61
N ALA A 519 -22.22 6.27 29.44
CA ALA A 519 -22.13 5.22 30.43
C ALA A 519 -21.44 3.98 29.84
N TYR A 520 -20.56 3.38 30.64
CA TYR A 520 -19.83 2.17 30.26
C TYR A 520 -19.83 1.17 31.42
N VAL A 521 -19.90 -0.12 31.07
CA VAL A 521 -19.74 -1.25 31.97
C VAL A 521 -18.65 -2.15 31.41
N LEU A 522 -17.57 -2.30 32.17
CA LEU A 522 -16.41 -3.11 31.87
C LEU A 522 -16.48 -4.45 32.62
N PRO A 523 -16.78 -5.59 31.96
CA PRO A 523 -16.72 -6.89 32.60
C PRO A 523 -15.32 -7.20 33.14
N ALA A 524 -15.20 -7.74 34.35
CA ALA A 524 -13.90 -7.98 34.99
C ALA A 524 -13.02 -9.01 34.27
N GLY A 525 -13.62 -9.86 33.44
CA GLY A 525 -12.93 -10.85 32.59
C GLY A 525 -12.78 -10.43 31.13
N LEU A 526 -13.11 -9.19 30.76
CA LEU A 526 -12.94 -8.74 29.38
C LEU A 526 -11.45 -8.64 29.05
N ALA A 527 -10.98 -9.44 28.08
CA ALA A 527 -9.60 -9.39 27.62
C ALA A 527 -9.29 -8.01 27.03
N SER A 528 -8.10 -7.47 27.29
CA SER A 528 -7.65 -6.21 26.69
C SER A 528 -7.42 -6.41 25.18
N PRO A 529 -8.01 -5.58 24.31
CA PRO A 529 -7.60 -5.51 22.90
C PRO A 529 -6.08 -5.37 22.75
N THR A 530 -5.50 -6.06 21.78
CA THR A 530 -4.09 -5.89 21.42
C THR A 530 -3.83 -4.46 20.93
N GLY A 531 -2.74 -3.81 21.38
CA GLY A 531 -2.35 -2.47 20.94
C GLY A 531 -2.86 -1.30 21.79
N LEU A 532 -3.58 -1.56 22.90
CA LEU A 532 -3.95 -0.50 23.85
C LEU A 532 -2.74 0.16 24.54
N ASP A 533 -1.65 -0.59 24.71
CA ASP A 533 -0.34 -0.10 25.16
C ASP A 533 0.25 0.93 24.17
N LYS A 534 -0.05 0.79 22.88
CA LYS A 534 0.39 1.68 21.80
C LYS A 534 -0.61 2.81 21.49
N ARG A 535 -1.69 2.94 22.26
CA ARG A 535 -2.76 3.94 22.07
C ARG A 535 -3.32 3.98 20.64
N GLU A 536 -3.46 2.81 20.01
CA GLU A 536 -4.08 2.74 18.69
C GLU A 536 -5.56 3.13 18.79
N ALA A 537 -5.98 4.15 18.04
CA ALA A 537 -7.35 4.65 18.05
C ALA A 537 -8.40 3.56 17.76
N SER A 538 -8.04 2.56 16.95
CA SER A 538 -8.89 1.41 16.63
C SER A 538 -9.15 0.52 17.85
N ALA A 539 -8.14 0.27 18.68
CA ALA A 539 -8.26 -0.58 19.86
C ALA A 539 -9.15 0.07 20.93
N LEU A 540 -9.00 1.39 21.14
CA LEU A 540 -9.88 2.16 22.02
C LEU A 540 -11.32 2.15 21.50
N ARG A 541 -11.54 2.34 20.20
CA ARG A 541 -12.89 2.28 19.61
C ARG A 541 -13.58 0.95 19.86
N LEU A 542 -12.86 -0.17 19.68
CA LEU A 542 -13.40 -1.50 19.96
C LEU A 542 -13.74 -1.68 21.45
N LEU A 543 -12.88 -1.19 22.34
CA LEU A 543 -13.14 -1.22 23.79
C LEU A 543 -14.39 -0.41 24.16
N LEU A 544 -14.51 0.82 23.65
CA LEU A 544 -15.68 1.66 23.88
C LEU A 544 -16.94 0.95 23.39
N GLN A 545 -16.95 0.44 22.16
CA GLN A 545 -18.08 -0.30 21.60
C GLN A 545 -18.46 -1.53 22.44
N ALA A 546 -17.48 -2.31 22.90
CA ALA A 546 -17.70 -3.52 23.69
C ALA A 546 -18.21 -3.26 25.13
N THR A 547 -17.95 -2.06 25.67
CA THR A 547 -18.27 -1.71 27.07
C THR A 547 -19.40 -0.69 27.19
N THR A 548 -19.88 -0.16 26.06
CA THR A 548 -20.96 0.84 26.00
C THR A 548 -22.22 0.34 26.71
N SER A 549 -22.77 1.16 27.61
CA SER A 549 -23.97 0.84 28.41
C SER A 549 -24.85 2.08 28.62
N SER A 550 -25.99 1.92 29.29
CA SER A 550 -26.86 3.03 29.68
C SER A 550 -26.79 3.28 31.18
N VAL A 551 -27.10 4.51 31.61
CA VAL A 551 -27.28 4.86 33.02
C VAL A 551 -28.36 3.96 33.64
N ALA A 552 -29.46 3.71 32.92
CA ALA A 552 -30.52 2.82 33.38
C ALA A 552 -30.04 1.36 33.57
N ALA A 553 -29.18 0.86 32.69
CA ALA A 553 -28.58 -0.47 32.87
C ALA A 553 -27.64 -0.52 34.08
N ILE A 554 -26.87 0.55 34.33
CA ILE A 554 -26.03 0.66 35.53
C ILE A 554 -26.92 0.68 36.79
N GLU A 555 -28.03 1.41 36.80
CA GLU A 555 -29.00 1.40 37.91
C GLU A 555 -29.56 -0.01 38.18
N GLN A 556 -29.81 -0.80 37.14
CA GLN A 556 -30.29 -2.18 37.28
C GLN A 556 -29.22 -3.16 37.79
N LEU A 557 -27.97 -2.96 37.35
CA LEU A 557 -26.82 -3.77 37.78
C LEU A 557 -26.34 -3.40 39.19
N THR A 558 -26.65 -2.19 39.64
CA THR A 558 -26.27 -1.66 40.93
C THR A 558 -27.50 -1.43 41.82
N THR A 559 -27.31 -0.79 42.97
CA THR A 559 -28.40 -0.34 43.85
C THR A 559 -28.55 1.19 43.80
N LEU A 560 -27.94 1.82 42.79
CA LEU A 560 -27.92 3.27 42.61
C LEU A 560 -29.15 3.75 41.86
N SER A 561 -29.52 5.00 42.16
CA SER A 561 -30.50 5.79 41.45
C SER A 561 -29.85 7.12 41.07
N PHE A 562 -29.62 7.31 39.77
CA PHE A 562 -29.08 8.54 39.21
C PHE A 562 -30.20 9.59 39.08
N PRO A 563 -29.88 10.88 39.24
CA PRO A 563 -30.84 11.96 38.96
C PRO A 563 -31.43 11.85 37.54
N SER A 564 -32.70 12.24 37.39
CA SER A 564 -33.42 12.13 36.11
C SER A 564 -32.70 12.83 34.95
N GLY A 565 -32.04 13.98 35.22
CA GLY A 565 -31.26 14.72 34.22
C GLY A 565 -30.12 13.91 33.61
N LEU A 566 -29.51 12.98 34.37
CA LEU A 566 -28.47 12.09 33.86
C LEU A 566 -29.04 10.95 33.01
N ARG A 567 -30.24 10.45 33.35
CA ARG A 567 -30.94 9.44 32.54
C ARG A 567 -31.37 10.00 31.19
N THR A 568 -31.81 11.26 31.15
CA THR A 568 -32.21 11.91 29.89
C THR A 568 -31.01 12.25 29.02
N GLY A 569 -29.87 12.65 29.62
CA GLY A 569 -28.63 12.95 28.90
C GLY A 569 -27.96 11.72 28.28
N ASP A 570 -28.22 10.52 28.82
CA ASP A 570 -27.71 9.24 28.29
C ASP A 570 -28.30 8.88 26.91
N GLY A 571 -29.46 9.47 26.56
CA GLY A 571 -30.09 9.35 25.25
C GLY A 571 -29.43 10.21 24.16
N GLU A 572 -28.75 11.31 24.53
CA GLU A 572 -27.97 12.17 23.63
C GLU A 572 -26.54 11.58 23.43
N ARG A 573 -26.46 10.27 23.17
CA ARG A 573 -25.23 9.46 23.24
C ARG A 573 -24.17 9.89 22.21
N THR A 574 -22.99 10.30 22.67
CA THR A 574 -21.82 10.70 21.85
C THR A 574 -21.06 9.55 21.18
N LEU A 575 -21.42 8.29 21.45
CA LEU A 575 -20.83 7.13 20.76
C LEU A 575 -21.36 6.93 19.32
N ALA A 576 -22.45 7.63 18.97
CA ALA A 576 -22.85 7.91 17.60
C ALA A 576 -22.85 9.43 17.30
N SER A 577 -22.80 10.28 18.33
CA SER A 577 -22.67 11.72 18.15
C SER A 577 -21.19 12.12 18.13
N THR A 578 -20.61 12.06 16.92
CA THR A 578 -19.82 13.21 16.49
C THR A 578 -20.64 14.48 16.82
N PRO A 579 -20.02 15.53 17.39
CA PRO A 579 -20.73 16.71 17.90
C PRO A 579 -21.73 17.13 16.84
N ASP A 580 -23.02 17.25 17.18
CA ASP A 580 -24.12 17.57 16.25
C ASP A 580 -23.62 17.52 14.81
N ALA A 581 -23.56 16.36 14.15
CA ALA A 581 -23.38 16.43 12.71
C ALA A 581 -24.57 17.30 12.27
N PRO A 582 -24.39 18.53 11.77
CA PRO A 582 -25.51 19.35 11.34
C PRO A 582 -26.14 18.67 10.14
N SER A 583 -26.88 17.58 10.34
CA SER A 583 -27.20 16.60 9.32
C SER A 583 -26.09 16.51 8.25
N ASN A 584 -24.80 16.30 8.62
CA ASN A 584 -23.60 16.66 7.82
C ASN A 584 -23.92 16.68 6.33
N THR A 585 -24.41 17.83 5.87
CA THR A 585 -25.00 17.86 4.52
C THR A 585 -23.84 17.69 3.57
N ALA A 586 -24.08 17.14 2.37
CA ALA A 586 -23.04 17.17 1.33
C ALA A 586 -22.37 18.55 1.25
N ALA A 587 -23.15 19.64 1.38
CA ALA A 587 -22.64 21.00 1.36
C ALA A 587 -21.60 21.29 2.47
N GLN A 588 -21.84 20.86 3.70
CA GLN A 588 -20.90 21.10 4.81
C GLN A 588 -19.65 20.25 4.70
N ILE A 589 -19.78 18.97 4.30
CA ILE A 589 -18.62 18.11 4.08
C ILE A 589 -17.81 18.60 2.88
N VAL A 590 -18.47 19.06 1.81
CA VAL A 590 -17.81 19.71 0.67
C VAL A 590 -17.06 20.97 1.11
N ALA A 591 -17.63 21.79 1.99
CA ALA A 591 -16.94 22.98 2.51
C ALA A 591 -15.63 22.63 3.25
N ARG A 592 -15.55 21.45 3.89
CA ARG A 592 -14.33 20.95 4.56
C ARG A 592 -13.21 20.57 3.60
N VAL A 593 -13.48 20.42 2.29
CA VAL A 593 -12.44 20.10 1.31
C VAL A 593 -11.36 21.19 1.24
N VAL A 594 -11.75 22.46 1.42
CA VAL A 594 -10.80 23.59 1.46
C VAL A 594 -9.91 23.54 2.71
N ASP A 595 -10.43 23.04 3.83
CA ASP A 595 -9.72 22.95 5.11
C ASP A 595 -8.56 21.92 5.07
N LEU A 596 -8.48 21.07 4.04
CA LEU A 596 -7.36 20.14 3.84
C LEU A 596 -6.01 20.86 3.67
N ASP A 597 -6.03 22.10 3.19
CA ASP A 597 -4.85 22.96 2.98
C ASP A 597 -4.76 24.11 4.00
N HIS A 598 -5.56 24.06 5.07
CA HIS A 598 -5.51 25.08 6.12
C HIS A 598 -4.13 25.11 6.80
N PRO A 599 -3.55 26.27 7.17
CA PRO A 599 -2.23 26.34 7.80
C PRO A 599 -2.15 25.70 9.20
N ASP A 600 -3.26 25.71 9.95
CA ASP A 600 -3.36 25.06 11.27
C ASP A 600 -3.48 23.52 11.16
N LEU A 601 -2.71 22.79 11.98
CA LEU A 601 -2.65 21.33 11.97
C LEU A 601 -3.96 20.68 12.46
N ASN A 602 -4.58 21.24 13.50
CA ASN A 602 -5.78 20.65 14.09
C ASN A 602 -6.96 20.75 13.12
N THR A 603 -7.07 21.89 12.42
CA THR A 603 -8.07 22.13 11.37
C THR A 603 -7.92 21.11 10.24
N ARG A 604 -6.71 20.91 9.71
CA ARG A 604 -6.45 19.88 8.68
C ARG A 604 -6.81 18.48 9.16
N ARG A 605 -6.39 18.12 10.38
CA ARG A 605 -6.67 16.78 10.94
C ARG A 605 -8.17 16.55 11.11
N SER A 606 -8.89 17.56 11.61
CA SER A 606 -10.34 17.52 11.76
C SER A 606 -11.04 17.37 10.40
N ALA A 607 -10.65 18.17 9.40
CA ALA A 607 -11.20 18.09 8.04
C ALA A 607 -10.94 16.74 7.38
N THR A 608 -9.70 16.25 7.42
CA THR A 608 -9.33 14.92 6.92
C THR A 608 -10.17 13.82 7.58
N GLN A 609 -10.32 13.85 8.90
CA GLN A 609 -11.10 12.85 9.63
C GLN A 609 -12.59 12.91 9.26
N ALA A 610 -13.16 14.13 9.17
CA ALA A 610 -14.55 14.32 8.78
C ALA A 610 -14.84 13.77 7.38
N LEU A 611 -13.95 14.05 6.41
CA LEU A 611 -14.06 13.55 5.04
C LEU A 611 -13.91 12.02 4.97
N ILE A 612 -12.95 11.44 5.70
CA ILE A 612 -12.77 9.98 5.77
C ILE A 612 -14.01 9.33 6.37
N THR A 613 -14.55 9.85 7.48
CA THR A 613 -15.76 9.29 8.11
C THR A 613 -16.96 9.40 7.18
N ALA A 614 -17.14 10.52 6.48
CA ALA A 614 -18.24 10.70 5.52
C ALA A 614 -18.18 9.70 4.34
N LEU A 615 -16.99 9.45 3.81
CA LEU A 615 -16.80 8.59 2.63
C LEU A 615 -16.67 7.10 2.96
N ARG A 616 -15.96 6.75 4.03
CA ARG A 616 -15.68 5.35 4.39
C ARG A 616 -16.76 4.73 5.26
N ASP A 617 -17.26 5.48 6.24
CA ASP A 617 -18.13 4.92 7.28
C ASP A 617 -19.62 5.14 6.96
N GLY A 618 -19.96 5.73 5.80
CA GLY A 618 -21.35 5.92 5.37
C GLY A 618 -22.08 7.08 6.07
N GLY A 619 -21.35 8.10 6.53
CA GLY A 619 -21.90 9.21 7.33
C GLY A 619 -22.76 10.24 6.58
N LEU A 620 -23.04 10.03 5.29
CA LEU A 620 -23.86 10.94 4.46
C LEU A 620 -25.21 10.29 4.13
N THR A 621 -26.28 11.06 4.28
CA THR A 621 -27.64 10.64 3.95
C THR A 621 -28.33 11.73 3.13
N PRO A 622 -28.81 11.43 1.91
CA PRO A 622 -28.81 10.12 1.23
C PRO A 622 -27.40 9.67 0.74
N PRO A 623 -27.16 8.37 0.50
CA PRO A 623 -25.85 7.87 0.08
C PRO A 623 -25.29 8.51 -1.21
N GLU A 624 -26.15 9.02 -2.10
CA GLU A 624 -25.79 9.79 -3.30
C GLU A 624 -24.98 11.07 -3.01
N ASP A 625 -25.08 11.62 -1.78
CA ASP A 625 -24.29 12.77 -1.37
C ASP A 625 -22.78 12.48 -1.28
N GLN A 626 -22.39 11.20 -1.14
CA GLN A 626 -20.98 10.79 -1.24
C GLN A 626 -20.38 11.15 -2.61
N GLY A 627 -21.16 11.01 -3.69
CA GLY A 627 -20.72 11.37 -5.04
C GLY A 627 -20.33 12.85 -5.14
N ARG A 628 -21.11 13.75 -4.52
CA ARG A 628 -20.84 15.19 -4.49
C ARG A 628 -19.55 15.54 -3.74
N VAL A 629 -19.30 14.86 -2.62
CA VAL A 629 -18.06 15.05 -1.85
C VAL A 629 -16.85 14.55 -2.64
N ILE A 630 -16.97 13.39 -3.28
CA ILE A 630 -15.92 12.86 -4.17
C ILE A 630 -15.66 13.83 -5.32
N ASP A 631 -16.69 14.35 -5.97
CA ASP A 631 -16.53 15.33 -7.06
C ASP A 631 -15.82 16.61 -6.62
N ALA A 632 -16.13 17.12 -5.43
CA ALA A 632 -15.44 18.28 -4.86
C ALA A 632 -13.95 17.99 -4.60
N LEU A 633 -13.63 16.81 -4.03
CA LEU A 633 -12.24 16.37 -3.85
C LEU A 633 -11.52 16.27 -5.19
N LEU A 634 -12.18 15.72 -6.21
CA LEU A 634 -11.60 15.58 -7.54
C LEU A 634 -11.34 16.92 -8.25
N GLY A 635 -12.08 17.98 -7.89
CA GLY A 635 -11.74 19.35 -8.31
C GLY A 635 -10.36 19.83 -7.82
N LEU A 636 -9.92 19.35 -6.65
CA LEU A 636 -8.56 19.62 -6.16
C LEU A 636 -7.51 18.68 -6.75
N PHE A 637 -7.90 17.53 -7.28
CA PHE A 637 -7.01 16.60 -7.99
C PHE A 637 -6.71 17.01 -9.43
N ASP A 638 -7.46 17.95 -10.01
CA ASP A 638 -7.09 18.54 -11.30
C ASP A 638 -5.67 19.12 -11.22
N LEU A 639 -4.79 18.75 -12.16
CA LEU A 639 -3.36 19.02 -12.05
C LEU A 639 -3.00 20.50 -11.76
N PRO A 640 -3.67 21.53 -12.33
CA PRO A 640 -3.43 22.92 -11.96
C PRO A 640 -3.75 23.22 -10.49
N SER A 641 -4.89 22.75 -9.98
CA SER A 641 -5.31 22.90 -8.59
C SER A 641 -4.36 22.15 -7.65
N PHE A 642 -4.04 20.90 -7.98
CA PHE A 642 -3.18 20.03 -7.19
C PHE A 642 -1.77 20.62 -7.01
N ARG A 643 -1.24 21.29 -8.04
CA ARG A 643 0.05 22.00 -7.99
C ARG A 643 0.03 23.17 -7.01
N GLN A 644 -1.10 23.83 -6.80
CA GLN A 644 -1.21 24.98 -5.90
C GLN A 644 -1.31 24.56 -4.42
N LEU A 645 -1.72 23.33 -4.14
CA LEU A 645 -1.82 22.79 -2.78
C LEU A 645 -0.45 22.69 -2.10
N SER A 646 -0.43 22.90 -0.78
CA SER A 646 0.76 22.60 0.03
C SER A 646 1.10 21.09 0.02
N ALA A 647 2.33 20.75 0.39
CA ALA A 647 2.77 19.34 0.47
C ALA A 647 1.86 18.52 1.41
N ASN A 648 1.46 19.09 2.55
CA ASN A 648 0.57 18.44 3.51
C ASN A 648 -0.84 18.23 2.93
N ALA A 649 -1.37 19.22 2.22
CA ALA A 649 -2.68 19.09 1.58
C ALA A 649 -2.70 18.01 0.50
N ARG A 650 -1.65 17.90 -0.31
CA ARG A 650 -1.54 16.82 -1.32
C ARG A 650 -1.54 15.43 -0.66
N VAL A 651 -0.85 15.27 0.46
CA VAL A 651 -0.85 14.01 1.24
C VAL A 651 -2.24 13.75 1.82
N ASN A 652 -2.87 14.73 2.47
CA ASN A 652 -4.20 14.58 3.06
C ASN A 652 -5.27 14.28 2.01
N LEU A 653 -5.24 14.98 0.87
CA LEU A 653 -6.15 14.77 -0.24
C LEU A 653 -6.01 13.36 -0.84
N ALA A 654 -4.77 12.89 -1.04
CA ALA A 654 -4.49 11.51 -1.46
C ALA A 654 -4.99 10.48 -0.42
N LEU A 655 -4.78 10.74 0.87
CA LEU A 655 -5.25 9.90 1.97
C LEU A 655 -6.79 9.79 1.99
N VAL A 656 -7.50 10.90 1.84
CA VAL A 656 -8.97 10.92 1.80
C VAL A 656 -9.50 10.12 0.61
N LEU A 657 -8.93 10.31 -0.59
CA LEU A 657 -9.32 9.54 -1.78
C LEU A 657 -9.07 8.03 -1.58
N ALA A 658 -7.93 7.67 -0.97
CA ALA A 658 -7.58 6.30 -0.66
C ALA A 658 -8.50 5.64 0.38
N ALA A 659 -9.19 6.44 1.21
CA ALA A 659 -10.14 5.93 2.20
C ALA A 659 -11.50 5.53 1.62
N VAL A 660 -11.83 5.95 0.39
CA VAL A 660 -13.08 5.55 -0.29
C VAL A 660 -13.11 4.03 -0.48
N PRO A 661 -14.16 3.32 -0.03
CA PRO A 661 -14.29 1.88 -0.22
C PRO A 661 -14.49 1.49 -1.70
N GLU A 662 -14.03 0.31 -2.09
CA GLU A 662 -14.23 -0.24 -3.45
C GLU A 662 -15.72 -0.32 -3.83
N ALA A 663 -16.55 -0.85 -2.93
CA ALA A 663 -18.00 -0.93 -3.12
C ALA A 663 -18.67 0.44 -3.34
N THR A 664 -18.05 1.54 -2.87
CA THR A 664 -18.52 2.88 -3.20
C THR A 664 -18.25 3.18 -4.66
N TRP A 665 -17.02 2.96 -5.14
CA TRP A 665 -16.62 3.14 -6.56
C TRP A 665 -17.41 2.31 -7.56
N ASP A 666 -18.03 1.20 -7.14
CA ASP A 666 -18.87 0.36 -8.00
C ASP A 666 -20.31 0.86 -8.14
N ARG A 667 -20.72 1.89 -7.40
CA ARG A 667 -22.07 2.46 -7.53
C ARG A 667 -22.24 3.23 -8.83
N ASP A 668 -23.42 3.10 -9.44
CA ASP A 668 -23.72 3.74 -10.71
C ASP A 668 -23.66 5.28 -10.67
N ASP A 669 -24.07 5.89 -9.55
CA ASP A 669 -24.10 7.34 -9.40
C ASP A 669 -22.72 8.00 -9.33
N ILE A 670 -21.66 7.23 -9.04
CA ILE A 670 -20.29 7.75 -8.93
C ILE A 670 -19.35 7.27 -10.04
N ARG A 671 -19.88 6.68 -11.10
CA ARG A 671 -19.09 6.21 -12.25
C ARG A 671 -18.30 7.31 -12.94
N ARG A 672 -18.91 8.49 -13.13
CA ARG A 672 -18.21 9.67 -13.67
C ARG A 672 -17.08 10.16 -12.74
N PRO A 673 -17.33 10.37 -11.42
CA PRO A 673 -16.26 10.61 -10.47
C PRO A 673 -15.14 9.56 -10.50
N ARG A 674 -15.47 8.26 -10.60
CA ARG A 674 -14.48 7.17 -10.70
C ARG A 674 -13.56 7.33 -11.90
N ALA A 675 -14.10 7.55 -13.09
CA ALA A 675 -13.30 7.76 -14.31
C ALA A 675 -12.42 9.02 -14.20
N ARG A 676 -12.95 10.11 -13.64
CA ARG A 676 -12.17 11.32 -13.36
C ARG A 676 -11.05 11.08 -12.34
N ALA A 677 -11.30 10.30 -11.29
CA ALA A 677 -10.29 9.90 -10.31
C ALA A 677 -9.14 9.13 -10.95
N ARG A 678 -9.46 8.13 -11.79
CA ARG A 678 -8.45 7.35 -12.53
C ARG A 678 -7.57 8.25 -13.37
N ARG A 679 -8.17 9.14 -14.15
CA ARG A 679 -7.45 10.13 -14.97
C ARG A 679 -6.56 11.02 -14.11
N ALA A 680 -7.09 11.60 -13.04
CA ALA A 680 -6.34 12.55 -12.22
C ALA A 680 -5.12 11.89 -11.54
N ILE A 681 -5.26 10.65 -11.06
CA ILE A 681 -4.14 9.87 -10.51
C ILE A 681 -3.04 9.70 -11.55
N VAL A 682 -3.38 9.29 -12.76
CA VAL A 682 -2.40 9.10 -13.85
C VAL A 682 -1.77 10.43 -14.28
N ASP A 683 -2.54 11.51 -14.35
CA ASP A 683 -2.02 12.85 -14.68
C ASP A 683 -1.00 13.32 -13.63
N ILE A 684 -1.24 13.03 -12.34
CA ILE A 684 -0.31 13.32 -11.24
C ILE A 684 0.92 12.41 -11.29
N GLU A 685 0.75 11.10 -11.45
CA GLU A 685 1.86 10.14 -11.60
C GLU A 685 2.80 10.56 -12.73
N ASN A 686 2.23 10.93 -13.89
CA ASN A 686 2.98 11.40 -15.03
C ASN A 686 3.67 12.75 -14.79
N ALA A 687 3.02 13.68 -14.07
CA ALA A 687 3.63 14.95 -13.70
C ALA A 687 4.82 14.75 -12.76
N VAL A 688 4.74 13.84 -11.79
CA VAL A 688 5.86 13.47 -10.91
C VAL A 688 6.98 12.82 -11.73
N ALA A 689 6.66 11.88 -12.62
CA ALA A 689 7.65 11.19 -13.45
C ALA A 689 8.40 12.14 -14.40
N ARG A 690 7.76 13.21 -14.86
CA ARG A 690 8.38 14.27 -15.68
C ARG A 690 9.07 15.36 -14.86
N ASN A 691 9.05 15.28 -13.53
CA ASN A 691 9.54 16.31 -12.61
C ASN A 691 8.80 17.66 -12.74
N ASP A 692 7.57 17.65 -13.26
CA ASP A 692 6.66 18.80 -13.29
C ASP A 692 5.99 19.05 -11.91
N LEU A 693 6.09 18.06 -11.02
CA LEU A 693 5.58 18.07 -9.65
C LEU A 693 6.64 17.42 -8.75
N PRO A 694 6.97 17.99 -7.58
CA PRO A 694 7.99 17.42 -6.70
C PRO A 694 7.58 16.02 -6.23
N ALA A 695 8.58 15.17 -5.98
CA ALA A 695 8.37 13.82 -5.46
C ALA A 695 7.69 13.87 -4.07
N MET A 696 6.65 13.06 -3.89
CA MET A 696 5.85 13.02 -2.65
C MET A 696 5.55 11.57 -2.26
N PRO A 697 6.52 10.83 -1.69
CA PRO A 697 6.40 9.38 -1.48
C PRO A 697 5.14 8.97 -0.72
N MET A 698 4.76 9.71 0.33
CA MET A 698 3.54 9.42 1.10
C MET A 698 2.26 9.59 0.27
N ALA A 699 2.13 10.70 -0.46
CA ALA A 699 0.97 10.93 -1.33
C ALA A 699 0.89 9.85 -2.41
N MET A 700 2.02 9.47 -3.01
CA MET A 700 2.09 8.41 -4.02
C MET A 700 1.67 7.04 -3.44
N GLY A 701 2.05 6.73 -2.20
CA GLY A 701 1.60 5.52 -1.50
C GLY A 701 0.07 5.49 -1.33
N HIS A 702 -0.55 6.62 -0.97
CA HIS A 702 -2.00 6.71 -0.89
C HIS A 702 -2.67 6.64 -2.27
N LEU A 703 -2.11 7.27 -3.30
CA LEU A 703 -2.64 7.17 -4.66
C LEU A 703 -2.55 5.74 -5.21
N ALA A 704 -1.50 4.99 -4.89
CA ALA A 704 -1.40 3.57 -5.23
C ALA A 704 -2.52 2.74 -4.56
N ASN A 705 -2.83 3.03 -3.29
CA ASN A 705 -3.95 2.39 -2.58
C ASN A 705 -5.31 2.75 -3.20
N ALA A 706 -5.50 4.00 -3.64
CA ALA A 706 -6.71 4.40 -4.36
C ALA A 706 -6.81 3.68 -5.73
N LYS A 707 -5.70 3.60 -6.46
CA LYS A 707 -5.58 2.93 -7.76
C LYS A 707 -6.05 1.47 -7.71
N ALA A 708 -5.67 0.75 -6.66
CA ALA A 708 -6.07 -0.64 -6.44
C ALA A 708 -7.59 -0.83 -6.27
N LYS A 709 -8.34 0.22 -5.92
CA LYS A 709 -9.81 0.19 -5.73
C LYS A 709 -10.59 0.78 -6.91
N LEU A 710 -9.90 1.44 -7.84
CA LEU A 710 -10.51 2.15 -8.97
C LEU A 710 -10.61 1.28 -10.23
N GLY A 711 -10.19 0.02 -10.17
CA GLY A 711 -10.33 -0.95 -11.24
C GLY A 711 -9.32 -0.79 -12.38
N PHE A 712 -8.08 -0.36 -12.11
CA PHE A 712 -7.06 -0.15 -13.17
C PHE A 712 -6.70 -1.45 -13.90
N GLU A 713 -6.84 -2.58 -13.20
CA GLU A 713 -6.63 -3.92 -13.70
C GLU A 713 -7.68 -4.38 -14.73
N LEU A 714 -8.84 -3.73 -14.80
CA LEU A 714 -9.86 -4.03 -15.82
C LEU A 714 -9.37 -3.75 -17.26
N GLY A 715 -8.39 -2.85 -17.43
CA GLY A 715 -7.77 -2.61 -18.73
C GLY A 715 -6.70 -3.65 -19.11
N LEU A 716 -6.15 -4.34 -18.11
CA LEU A 716 -5.08 -5.32 -18.33
C LEU A 716 -5.61 -6.50 -19.15
N ASN A 717 -4.81 -6.96 -20.10
CA ASN A 717 -5.11 -8.08 -20.99
C ASN A 717 -6.28 -7.86 -21.98
N ARG A 718 -6.73 -6.61 -22.20
CA ARG A 718 -7.76 -6.28 -23.19
C ARG A 718 -7.20 -5.42 -24.32
N THR A 719 -7.48 -5.81 -25.56
CA THR A 719 -7.10 -5.05 -26.76
C THR A 719 -8.29 -4.23 -27.24
N VAL A 720 -8.26 -2.92 -27.04
CA VAL A 720 -9.35 -2.02 -27.41
C VAL A 720 -9.12 -1.44 -28.80
N PHE A 721 -10.04 -1.68 -29.74
CA PHE A 721 -9.93 -1.12 -31.10
C PHE A 721 -10.69 0.20 -31.21
N ILE A 722 -10.06 1.25 -31.74
CA ILE A 722 -10.74 2.52 -32.04
C ILE A 722 -11.09 2.57 -33.52
N GLN A 723 -12.38 2.69 -33.81
CA GLN A 723 -12.93 2.94 -35.13
C GLN A 723 -13.57 4.32 -35.17
N PHE A 724 -13.11 5.19 -36.07
CA PHE A 724 -13.55 6.57 -36.08
C PHE A 724 -13.98 7.11 -37.47
N ALA A 725 -14.92 8.06 -37.44
CA ALA A 725 -15.41 8.78 -38.61
C ALA A 725 -15.57 10.27 -38.33
N GLY A 726 -15.34 11.14 -39.32
CA GLY A 726 -15.57 12.59 -39.17
C GLY A 726 -14.63 13.35 -38.21
N MET A 727 -13.87 12.67 -37.33
CA MET A 727 -12.79 13.29 -36.53
C MET A 727 -11.43 13.16 -37.22
N SER A 728 -10.48 14.02 -36.83
CA SER A 728 -9.11 13.93 -37.38
C SER A 728 -8.37 12.71 -36.82
N ARG A 729 -7.41 12.17 -37.58
CA ARG A 729 -6.54 11.09 -37.09
C ARG A 729 -5.73 11.53 -35.88
N VAL A 730 -5.34 12.81 -35.82
CA VAL A 730 -4.60 13.39 -34.69
C VAL A 730 -5.43 13.32 -33.40
N ASP A 731 -6.72 13.64 -33.47
CA ASP A 731 -7.61 13.57 -32.31
C ASP A 731 -7.84 12.12 -31.86
N ALA A 732 -7.96 11.19 -32.81
CA ALA A 732 -8.12 9.77 -32.52
C ALA A 732 -6.87 9.19 -31.85
N GLU A 733 -5.69 9.57 -32.33
CA GLU A 733 -4.40 9.18 -31.74
C GLU A 733 -4.17 9.83 -30.37
N LEU A 734 -4.62 11.07 -30.17
CA LEU A 734 -4.59 11.72 -28.86
C LEU A 734 -5.48 10.98 -27.85
N MET A 735 -6.70 10.61 -28.26
CA MET A 735 -7.60 9.79 -27.44
C MET A 735 -6.97 8.44 -27.11
N ARG A 736 -6.39 7.76 -28.11
CA ARG A 736 -5.65 6.50 -27.94
C ARG A 736 -4.55 6.64 -26.89
N SER A 737 -3.67 7.63 -27.04
CA SER A 737 -2.55 7.85 -26.13
C SER A 737 -3.04 8.08 -24.69
N ARG A 738 -4.11 8.85 -24.51
CA ARG A 738 -4.70 9.08 -23.18
C ARG A 738 -5.28 7.81 -22.57
N LEU A 739 -6.02 7.01 -23.33
CA LEU A 739 -6.53 5.72 -22.83
C LEU A 739 -5.40 4.75 -22.48
N GLN A 740 -4.29 4.76 -23.23
CA GLN A 740 -3.11 3.95 -22.90
C GLN A 740 -2.53 4.32 -21.52
N THR A 741 -2.52 5.60 -21.16
CA THR A 741 -2.06 6.02 -19.82
C THR A 741 -2.94 5.50 -18.69
N LEU A 742 -4.22 5.20 -18.97
CA LEU A 742 -5.17 4.58 -18.03
C LEU A 742 -5.03 3.05 -17.94
N GLY A 743 -4.08 2.45 -18.66
CA GLY A 743 -3.80 1.01 -18.64
C GLY A 743 -4.50 0.19 -19.73
N TRP A 744 -5.19 0.83 -20.67
CA TRP A 744 -5.79 0.15 -21.82
C TRP A 744 -4.74 -0.16 -22.89
N TYR A 745 -4.77 -1.35 -23.49
CA TYR A 745 -3.95 -1.66 -24.66
C TYR A 745 -4.71 -1.34 -25.95
N LEU A 746 -4.23 -0.37 -26.72
CA LEU A 746 -4.87 0.08 -27.96
C LEU A 746 -3.89 0.03 -29.15
N PRO A 747 -4.19 -0.74 -30.22
CA PRO A 747 -3.49 -0.63 -31.50
C PRO A 747 -3.85 0.70 -32.20
N GLU A 748 -3.26 0.93 -33.38
CA GLU A 748 -3.50 2.14 -34.17
C GLU A 748 -5.00 2.36 -34.46
N ALA A 749 -5.46 3.61 -34.38
CA ALA A 749 -6.86 3.93 -34.63
C ALA A 749 -7.20 3.80 -36.13
N GLU A 750 -8.33 3.17 -36.43
CA GLU A 750 -8.79 2.90 -37.79
C GLU A 750 -9.88 3.89 -38.22
N ARG A 751 -9.68 4.56 -39.37
CA ARG A 751 -10.69 5.42 -39.97
C ARG A 751 -11.64 4.58 -40.82
N THR A 752 -12.93 4.59 -40.49
CA THR A 752 -13.96 3.82 -41.22
C THR A 752 -15.25 4.61 -41.36
N SER A 753 -15.93 4.50 -42.51
CA SER A 753 -17.25 5.13 -42.73
C SER A 753 -18.33 4.54 -41.84
N ASN A 754 -18.17 3.30 -41.37
CA ASN A 754 -19.16 2.63 -40.53
C ASN A 754 -19.28 3.23 -39.13
N ALA A 755 -18.28 3.98 -38.67
CA ALA A 755 -18.35 4.73 -37.41
C ALA A 755 -19.12 6.06 -37.54
N ALA A 756 -19.53 6.46 -38.75
CA ALA A 756 -20.24 7.71 -38.97
C ALA A 756 -21.56 7.75 -38.20
N GLY A 757 -21.74 8.79 -37.38
CA GLY A 757 -22.94 8.99 -36.56
C GLY A 757 -22.99 8.14 -35.28
N LEU A 758 -22.00 7.29 -35.03
CA LEU A 758 -21.92 6.47 -33.83
C LEU A 758 -21.11 7.16 -32.72
N ASN A 759 -21.44 6.84 -31.47
CA ASN A 759 -20.71 7.25 -30.27
C ASN A 759 -20.93 6.18 -29.20
N GLU A 760 -20.33 5.01 -29.39
CA GLU A 760 -20.61 3.82 -28.60
C GLU A 760 -19.38 2.95 -28.33
N VAL A 761 -19.38 2.29 -27.17
CA VAL A 761 -18.44 1.22 -26.84
C VAL A 761 -19.18 -0.10 -26.97
N ARG A 762 -18.65 -0.99 -27.82
CA ARG A 762 -19.16 -2.35 -28.02
C ARG A 762 -18.28 -3.33 -27.26
N PHE A 763 -18.89 -4.23 -26.50
CA PHE A 763 -18.18 -5.21 -25.69
C PHE A 763 -18.97 -6.51 -25.57
N ALA A 764 -18.29 -7.62 -25.27
CA ALA A 764 -18.95 -8.89 -24.99
C ALA A 764 -19.74 -8.78 -23.66
N PRO A 765 -20.91 -9.42 -23.51
CA PRO A 765 -21.66 -9.41 -22.25
C PRO A 765 -20.84 -9.90 -21.03
N ALA A 766 -19.90 -10.82 -21.25
CA ALA A 766 -19.00 -11.32 -20.20
C ALA A 766 -17.98 -10.26 -19.72
N ASP A 767 -17.79 -9.17 -20.47
CA ASP A 767 -16.89 -8.06 -20.18
C ASP A 767 -17.65 -6.76 -19.80
N ASP A 768 -18.90 -6.88 -19.33
CA ASP A 768 -19.77 -5.72 -19.08
C ASP A 768 -19.13 -4.65 -18.19
N GLN A 769 -18.49 -5.05 -17.08
CA GLN A 769 -17.81 -4.12 -16.18
C GLN A 769 -16.66 -3.36 -16.88
N ALA A 770 -15.81 -4.07 -17.63
CA ALA A 770 -14.71 -3.45 -18.36
C ALA A 770 -15.20 -2.56 -19.50
N GLY A 771 -16.24 -2.97 -20.21
CA GLY A 771 -16.88 -2.18 -21.27
C GLY A 771 -17.50 -0.88 -20.76
N ARG A 772 -18.15 -0.92 -19.59
CA ARG A 772 -18.68 0.27 -18.92
C ARG A 772 -17.56 1.20 -18.46
N GLN A 773 -16.53 0.67 -17.81
CA GLN A 773 -15.37 1.45 -17.38
C GLN A 773 -14.68 2.14 -18.56
N LEU A 774 -14.52 1.44 -19.70
CA LEU A 774 -13.95 2.01 -20.91
C LEU A 774 -14.78 3.18 -21.45
N ALA A 775 -16.10 3.04 -21.50
CA ALA A 775 -16.99 4.12 -21.92
C ALA A 775 -16.86 5.34 -21.00
N ASP A 776 -16.79 5.12 -19.69
CA ASP A 776 -16.66 6.19 -18.68
C ASP A 776 -15.29 6.88 -18.76
N ASP A 777 -14.21 6.11 -18.98
CA ASP A 777 -12.87 6.64 -19.22
C ASP A 777 -12.84 7.54 -20.48
N ILE A 778 -13.51 7.14 -21.58
CA ILE A 778 -13.59 7.97 -22.82
C ILE A 778 -14.34 9.28 -22.58
N GLU A 779 -15.46 9.22 -21.86
CA GLU A 779 -16.23 10.41 -21.46
C GLU A 779 -15.38 11.36 -20.61
N ALA A 780 -14.58 10.84 -19.68
CA ALA A 780 -13.71 11.64 -18.81
C ALA A 780 -12.50 12.26 -19.54
N LEU A 781 -12.05 11.68 -20.66
CA LEU A 781 -10.90 12.16 -21.43
C LEU A 781 -11.25 13.29 -22.42
N SER A 782 -12.51 13.39 -22.82
CA SER A 782 -12.93 14.24 -23.92
C SER A 782 -13.69 15.46 -23.41
N PRO A 783 -13.13 16.68 -23.49
CA PRO A 783 -13.90 17.89 -23.18
C PRO A 783 -15.11 17.95 -24.10
N PRO A 784 -16.29 18.26 -23.54
CA PRO A 784 -17.38 17.30 -23.55
C PRO A 784 -17.62 16.78 -24.96
N LEU A 785 -17.42 15.47 -25.18
CA LEU A 785 -18.19 14.80 -26.23
C LEU A 785 -19.64 15.22 -25.98
N ARG A 786 -20.23 16.00 -26.89
CA ARG A 786 -21.58 16.56 -26.69
C ARG A 786 -22.66 15.47 -26.58
N ARG A 787 -22.26 14.19 -26.69
CA ARG A 787 -23.10 13.00 -26.63
C ARG A 787 -22.47 12.00 -25.67
N GLU A 788 -23.33 11.41 -24.85
CA GLU A 788 -22.99 10.27 -23.99
C GLU A 788 -22.49 9.10 -24.85
N MET A 789 -21.52 8.33 -24.33
CA MET A 789 -21.04 7.11 -24.97
C MET A 789 -22.03 5.98 -24.72
N ALA A 790 -22.73 5.53 -25.76
CA ALA A 790 -23.64 4.41 -25.64
C ALA A 790 -22.87 3.12 -25.32
N ARG A 791 -23.31 2.38 -24.31
CA ARG A 791 -22.68 1.12 -23.87
C ARG A 791 -23.47 -0.03 -24.49
N ARG A 792 -22.88 -0.72 -25.47
CA ARG A 792 -23.56 -1.76 -26.26
C ARG A 792 -22.97 -3.14 -26.03
N PRO A 793 -23.53 -3.94 -25.10
CA PRO A 793 -23.19 -5.35 -25.02
C PRO A 793 -23.63 -6.05 -26.33
N THR A 794 -22.72 -6.81 -26.95
CA THR A 794 -22.96 -7.51 -28.22
C THR A 794 -22.19 -8.82 -28.29
N SER A 795 -22.82 -9.87 -28.82
CA SER A 795 -22.18 -11.16 -29.05
C SER A 795 -21.24 -11.17 -30.25
N ARG A 796 -21.21 -10.10 -31.05
CA ARG A 796 -20.33 -9.97 -32.23
C ARG A 796 -18.90 -9.59 -31.87
N VAL A 797 -18.67 -9.11 -30.65
CA VAL A 797 -17.37 -8.69 -30.16
C VAL A 797 -16.83 -9.75 -29.22
N ASN A 798 -15.56 -10.11 -29.38
CA ASN A 798 -14.92 -11.11 -28.52
C ASN A 798 -14.70 -10.57 -27.11
N ALA A 799 -14.84 -11.44 -26.10
CA ALA A 799 -14.34 -11.15 -24.77
C ALA A 799 -12.83 -10.86 -24.87
N ALA A 800 -12.35 -9.80 -24.22
CA ALA A 800 -11.04 -9.17 -24.30
C ALA A 800 -10.76 -8.28 -25.53
N ARG A 801 -11.74 -8.03 -26.41
CA ARG A 801 -11.56 -7.13 -27.58
C ARG A 801 -12.66 -6.07 -27.74
N PRO A 802 -12.92 -5.23 -26.72
CA PRO A 802 -13.92 -4.19 -26.87
C PRO A 802 -13.56 -3.22 -28.00
N GLU A 803 -14.58 -2.63 -28.62
CA GLU A 803 -14.44 -1.72 -29.75
C GLU A 803 -15.06 -0.35 -29.42
N ILE A 804 -14.36 0.72 -29.74
CA ILE A 804 -14.83 2.11 -29.63
C ILE A 804 -15.24 2.56 -31.02
N TRP A 805 -16.49 2.99 -31.16
CA TRP A 805 -17.06 3.48 -32.41
C TRP A 805 -17.47 4.93 -32.22
N ILE A 806 -16.68 5.85 -32.77
CA ILE A 806 -16.82 7.28 -32.50
C ILE A 806 -16.88 8.12 -33.77
N SER A 807 -17.72 9.15 -33.73
CA SER A 807 -17.79 10.15 -34.79
C SER A 807 -17.64 11.57 -34.27
N ALA A 808 -17.06 12.46 -35.09
CA ALA A 808 -17.05 13.87 -34.74
C ALA A 808 -18.49 14.38 -34.55
N PRO A 809 -18.71 15.30 -33.59
CA PRO A 809 -20.00 15.96 -33.47
C PRO A 809 -20.30 16.64 -34.80
N SER A 810 -21.42 16.27 -35.42
CA SER A 810 -21.93 17.01 -36.57
C SER A 810 -22.06 18.46 -36.13
N THR A 811 -21.27 19.36 -36.71
CA THR A 811 -21.48 20.80 -36.55
C THR A 811 -22.96 21.04 -36.83
N PRO A 812 -23.74 21.63 -35.90
CA PRO A 812 -25.13 21.94 -36.19
C PRO A 812 -25.11 22.75 -37.49
N ARG A 813 -25.75 22.22 -38.55
CA ARG A 813 -25.97 22.99 -39.77
C ARG A 813 -26.70 24.24 -39.31
N GLU A 814 -26.05 25.41 -39.43
CA GLU A 814 -26.74 26.70 -39.30
C GLU A 814 -27.98 26.61 -40.19
N ARG A 815 -29.15 26.68 -39.56
CA ARG A 815 -30.44 26.70 -40.23
C ARG A 815 -30.82 28.13 -40.53
#